data_AF-A0A1Y2BJ53-F1
#
_entry.id   AF-A0A1Y2BJ53-F1
#
_cell.length_a   1.000
_cell.length_b   1.000
_cell.length_c   1.000
_cell.angle_alpha   90.00
_cell.angle_beta   90.00
_cell.angle_gamma   90.00
#
_symmetry.space_group_name_H-M   'P 1'
#
loop_
_entity.id
_entity.type
_entity.pdbx_description
1 polymer ?
#
loop_
_entity_poly.entity_id
_entity_poly.type
_entity_poly.pdbx_seq_one_letter_code
_entity_poly.pdbx_strand_id
1 'polypeptide(L)'
;MPALSGRSRPAVLHSDPLDGTPNPQKPLTGDSSSCSSATSFQASSPSESTSSSPGLPRFNHSPPPKRIPYPYTTSFKLRSTLRPRRNSATPFVAVLRRRIVHLLILLSIPIFGLLLRSELNHQALIRTRSTSSHIQQFELQNLETTPVNLSSLRREHEHLLRRELSWQSASGRAKRGWRDYAGVEELSGEYLEDPGIESAIKEEVFDLWPAWWGSSDEVGKSPFDYEPGSPPKEKWRVMFLTDYIDYLERMNTHTYEIVDAAIRHPHTTVDVWGPGWAGYDRSVPLSTNIRRRQRRLEQLAIAKAEFEADQEERRKEVGRQNRWARWTTKPLEVFVEKHFVAPPWPDWATEEDTCGDENFDIVWTISDIFKQDDPHVDVLDCGTMLVQQLGDCHELRCMNEWYPQANNITLSKYAFELQEIFAYDNVKRRFPSWEMGIFGHSPDTGNEWDYWPVSWAKKTAQASVFGFDGSFYPIRTTVTDYLWTESPTLITRHPHPGYTLDMPDEARDHPLETYTPNHELYQNHLSLRADFARGMREAKICVFDASLERKLIRKYAQALLSGCVIAADLPTEHEEALERFTIPLKPSWGIEKIHAEIERYLAMPEKLHQMSMDGFIYARRHLTTTRKVSDVLDMAQAYREGVRGYSYPHSWSSRCRAYWSGDSWRPAWCSPERGFRDLED
;
A
#
# COMPACT_ATOMS: atom_id res chain seq x y z
N MET A 1 31.14 -56.20 11.40
CA MET A 1 30.12 -57.21 11.03
C MET A 1 28.83 -56.46 10.71
N PRO A 2 28.09 -56.87 9.66
CA PRO A 2 27.94 -56.14 8.38
C PRO A 2 26.52 -55.51 8.23
N ALA A 3 26.07 -54.80 7.19
CA ALA A 3 26.47 -54.57 5.79
C ALA A 3 25.75 -53.29 5.25
N LEU A 4 26.39 -52.42 4.44
CA LEU A 4 26.24 -52.22 2.97
C LEU A 4 24.84 -51.69 2.52
N SER A 5 24.65 -50.65 1.70
CA SER A 5 25.32 -50.14 0.48
C SER A 5 24.71 -48.76 0.12
N GLY A 6 25.23 -47.86 -0.71
CA GLY A 6 26.44 -47.77 -1.52
C GLY A 6 26.33 -46.61 -2.55
N ARG A 7 27.47 -45.94 -2.81
CA ARG A 7 27.95 -45.24 -4.06
C ARG A 7 27.11 -44.03 -4.56
N SER A 8 27.69 -42.93 -5.07
CA SER A 8 28.92 -42.71 -5.85
C SER A 8 29.37 -41.23 -5.88
N ARG A 9 30.68 -40.98 -5.79
CA ARG A 9 31.41 -39.80 -6.33
C ARG A 9 31.93 -40.12 -7.75
N PRO A 10 32.39 -39.14 -8.55
CA PRO A 10 33.84 -38.76 -8.61
C PRO A 10 34.07 -37.22 -8.64
N ALA A 11 35.08 -36.65 -7.97
CA ALA A 11 36.53 -36.51 -8.31
C ALA A 11 36.80 -35.43 -9.39
N VAL A 12 37.25 -34.21 -9.04
CA VAL A 12 38.65 -33.71 -8.79
C VAL A 12 39.39 -33.35 -10.07
N LEU A 13 39.98 -32.15 -10.15
CA LEU A 13 41.36 -31.91 -10.61
C LEU A 13 41.88 -30.49 -10.32
N HIS A 14 43.06 -30.45 -9.69
CA HIS A 14 43.96 -29.30 -9.52
C HIS A 14 44.83 -29.10 -10.77
N SER A 15 45.25 -27.85 -11.03
CA SER A 15 46.59 -27.53 -11.56
C SER A 15 46.86 -26.01 -11.55
N ASP A 16 47.97 -25.63 -10.92
CA ASP A 16 48.79 -24.40 -11.08
C ASP A 16 50.19 -24.86 -11.60
N PRO A 17 51.19 -24.00 -11.91
CA PRO A 17 51.26 -22.58 -12.33
C PRO A 17 52.20 -22.37 -13.55
N LEU A 18 52.49 -21.13 -13.97
CA LEU A 18 53.85 -20.62 -14.34
C LEU A 18 53.88 -19.15 -14.83
N ASP A 19 54.79 -18.38 -14.22
CA ASP A 19 55.66 -17.27 -14.67
C ASP A 19 55.24 -16.17 -15.68
N GLY A 20 55.58 -14.91 -15.30
CA GLY A 20 55.80 -13.81 -16.25
C GLY A 20 55.77 -12.39 -15.64
N THR A 21 56.89 -11.92 -15.10
CA THR A 21 57.24 -10.48 -14.91
C THR A 21 57.83 -9.93 -16.23
N PRO A 22 57.89 -8.59 -16.53
CA PRO A 22 58.35 -7.53 -15.63
C PRO A 22 57.71 -6.12 -15.72
N ASN A 23 58.03 -5.35 -14.67
CA ASN A 23 57.92 -3.90 -14.48
C ASN A 23 58.78 -3.12 -15.52
N PRO A 24 58.59 -1.79 -15.78
CA PRO A 24 59.05 -0.79 -14.80
C PRO A 24 58.34 0.60 -14.75
N GLN A 25 58.61 1.29 -13.63
CA GLN A 25 58.81 2.76 -13.46
C GLN A 25 57.63 3.71 -13.11
N LYS A 26 57.50 3.92 -11.79
CA LYS A 26 57.36 5.20 -11.01
C LYS A 26 58.04 6.43 -11.67
N PRO A 27 57.73 7.72 -11.30
CA PRO A 27 57.72 8.16 -9.88
C PRO A 27 56.93 9.44 -9.43
N LEU A 28 56.85 9.58 -8.08
CA LEU A 28 56.74 10.81 -7.23
C LEU A 28 55.39 11.59 -7.26
N THR A 29 54.80 12.19 -6.22
CA THR A 29 55.09 12.70 -4.84
C THR A 29 53.71 13.15 -4.30
N GLY A 30 53.34 13.32 -3.03
CA GLY A 30 54.02 13.41 -1.74
C GLY A 30 52.97 13.73 -0.65
N ASP A 31 53.29 13.33 0.58
CA ASP A 31 53.11 14.08 1.83
C ASP A 31 51.74 14.72 2.19
N SER A 32 51.02 14.18 3.19
CA SER A 32 51.23 14.35 4.64
C SER A 32 50.74 15.71 5.18
N SER A 33 49.68 15.69 6.00
CA SER A 33 49.57 16.52 7.21
C SER A 33 48.26 16.26 7.96
N SER A 34 48.40 15.66 9.13
CA SER A 34 47.53 15.82 10.29
C SER A 34 47.45 17.28 10.74
N CYS A 35 46.29 17.74 11.22
CA CYS A 35 46.22 18.81 12.22
C CYS A 35 44.94 18.67 13.07
N SER A 36 45.17 18.25 14.31
CA SER A 36 44.31 18.50 15.46
C SER A 36 44.31 20.00 15.78
N SER A 37 43.20 20.57 16.23
CA SER A 37 43.20 21.78 17.05
C SER A 37 41.91 21.88 17.85
N ALA A 38 42.08 21.71 19.16
CA ALA A 38 41.13 22.07 20.20
C ALA A 38 41.29 23.55 20.56
N THR A 39 40.18 24.22 20.88
CA THR A 39 40.08 25.44 21.72
C THR A 39 38.61 25.56 22.12
N SER A 40 38.18 25.24 23.35
CA SER A 40 38.16 26.10 24.53
C SER A 40 37.78 27.56 24.25
N PHE A 41 36.62 28.02 24.74
CA PHE A 41 36.53 28.95 25.88
C PHE A 41 35.11 29.51 26.11
N GLN A 42 34.73 29.41 27.39
CA GLN A 42 34.03 30.38 28.22
C GLN A 42 32.54 30.74 28.02
N ALA A 43 31.85 30.42 29.10
CA ALA A 43 30.54 30.85 29.54
C ALA A 43 30.47 32.35 29.86
N SER A 44 29.30 32.92 29.62
CA SER A 44 28.80 34.10 30.33
C SER A 44 27.27 34.02 30.45
N SER A 45 26.82 33.91 31.70
CA SER A 45 25.42 34.04 32.15
C SER A 45 25.09 35.53 32.45
N PRO A 46 23.93 35.87 33.03
CA PRO A 46 22.72 36.26 32.29
C PRO A 46 22.27 37.68 32.66
N SER A 47 21.34 38.25 31.89
CA SER A 47 20.59 39.44 32.32
C SER A 47 19.10 39.26 32.10
N GLU A 48 18.39 39.29 33.23
CA GLU A 48 16.95 39.39 33.39
C GLU A 48 16.38 40.63 32.68
N SER A 49 15.15 40.54 32.16
CA SER A 49 13.99 41.24 32.74
C SER A 49 12.80 41.40 31.78
N THR A 50 11.62 41.15 32.37
CA THR A 50 10.33 41.85 32.18
C THR A 50 9.51 41.69 30.89
N SER A 51 8.52 40.78 31.00
CA SER A 51 7.06 41.05 30.97
C SER A 51 6.51 42.15 30.05
N SER A 52 5.65 41.75 29.10
CA SER A 52 4.33 42.38 28.90
C SER A 52 3.47 41.58 27.91
N SER A 53 2.36 41.00 28.39
CA SER A 53 1.19 40.64 27.57
C SER A 53 0.41 41.90 27.16
N PRO A 54 -0.23 41.92 25.97
CA PRO A 54 -1.69 41.75 25.91
C PRO A 54 -2.12 40.98 24.63
N GLY A 55 -3.15 40.12 24.61
CA GLY A 55 -4.56 40.45 24.79
C GLY A 55 -5.33 40.00 23.53
N LEU A 56 -6.03 38.86 23.63
CA LEU A 56 -6.84 38.25 22.57
C LEU A 56 -8.17 38.99 22.35
N PRO A 57 -8.66 39.14 21.10
CA PRO A 57 -10.06 39.43 20.86
C PRO A 57 -10.89 38.14 20.69
N ARG A 58 -11.90 38.01 21.56
CA ARG A 58 -13.03 37.08 21.44
C ARG A 58 -13.93 37.50 20.27
N PHE A 59 -14.42 36.54 19.48
CA PHE A 59 -15.63 36.73 18.68
C PHE A 59 -16.62 35.59 18.89
N ASN A 60 -17.85 36.01 19.19
CA ASN A 60 -19.01 35.19 19.53
C ASN A 60 -19.68 34.59 18.29
N HIS A 61 -20.29 33.44 18.52
CA HIS A 61 -21.17 32.66 17.64
C HIS A 61 -22.42 33.43 17.16
N SER A 62 -22.91 33.07 15.96
CA SER A 62 -24.34 33.05 15.62
C SER A 62 -24.65 32.03 14.48
N PRO A 63 -25.82 31.35 14.48
CA PRO A 63 -26.14 30.17 13.64
C PRO A 63 -27.11 30.49 12.45
N PRO A 64 -27.59 29.50 11.66
CA PRO A 64 -27.79 29.62 10.20
C PRO A 64 -29.26 29.75 9.72
N PRO A 65 -29.53 29.88 8.39
CA PRO A 65 -30.83 29.57 7.78
C PRO A 65 -30.73 28.41 6.74
N LYS A 66 -31.49 27.31 6.87
CA LYS A 66 -32.90 27.01 6.49
C LYS A 66 -33.15 26.70 4.98
N ARG A 67 -33.68 25.49 4.78
CA ARG A 67 -34.16 24.82 3.53
C ARG A 67 -35.49 25.40 3.02
N ILE A 68 -35.75 25.24 1.72
CA ILE A 68 -37.06 25.40 1.06
C ILE A 68 -37.34 24.15 0.17
N PRO A 69 -38.57 23.57 0.16
CA PRO A 69 -38.99 22.46 -0.70
C PRO A 69 -40.02 22.87 -1.78
N TYR A 70 -40.19 22.10 -2.87
CA TYR A 70 -41.41 22.08 -3.73
C TYR A 70 -41.44 20.84 -4.69
N PRO A 71 -42.60 20.48 -5.32
CA PRO A 71 -43.06 19.09 -5.48
C PRO A 71 -43.53 18.70 -6.92
N TYR A 72 -44.15 17.51 -7.00
CA TYR A 72 -45.17 17.01 -7.93
C TYR A 72 -44.83 15.97 -9.02
N THR A 73 -45.71 14.96 -9.01
CA THR A 73 -45.92 13.73 -9.78
C THR A 73 -46.55 13.94 -11.15
N THR A 74 -46.39 12.99 -12.09
CA THR A 74 -47.50 12.49 -12.95
C THR A 74 -47.23 11.09 -13.51
N SER A 75 -48.32 10.32 -13.63
CA SER A 75 -48.42 8.94 -14.15
C SER A 75 -49.07 8.91 -15.54
N PHE A 76 -48.72 7.96 -16.40
CA PHE A 76 -49.48 7.63 -17.61
C PHE A 76 -49.68 6.11 -17.78
N LYS A 77 -50.94 5.70 -18.01
CA LYS A 77 -51.36 4.37 -18.47
C LYS A 77 -51.92 4.51 -19.89
N LEU A 78 -51.67 3.54 -20.78
CA LEU A 78 -52.44 3.39 -22.02
C LEU A 78 -52.82 1.93 -22.29
N ARG A 79 -54.03 1.76 -22.81
CA ARG A 79 -54.78 0.51 -23.00
C ARG A 79 -54.56 -0.13 -24.37
N SER A 80 -54.75 -1.44 -24.36
CA SER A 80 -55.06 -2.42 -25.40
C SER A 80 -55.92 -1.97 -26.60
N THR A 81 -55.71 -2.60 -27.76
CA THR A 81 -56.67 -3.53 -28.43
C THR A 81 -56.11 -3.98 -29.79
N LEU A 82 -56.33 -5.23 -30.18
CA LEU A 82 -56.81 -5.66 -31.52
C LEU A 82 -56.97 -7.20 -31.55
N ARG A 83 -58.13 -7.65 -32.05
CA ARG A 83 -58.56 -9.05 -32.21
C ARG A 83 -58.04 -9.66 -33.52
N PRO A 84 -57.91 -11.01 -33.62
CA PRO A 84 -57.79 -11.68 -34.91
C PRO A 84 -59.08 -12.39 -35.37
N ARG A 85 -59.15 -12.52 -36.69
CA ARG A 85 -60.25 -12.98 -37.54
C ARG A 85 -60.11 -14.48 -37.83
N ARG A 86 -61.23 -15.20 -37.82
CA ARG A 86 -61.37 -16.64 -38.11
C ARG A 86 -61.27 -16.88 -39.62
N ASN A 87 -60.61 -17.97 -40.06
CA ASN A 87 -61.06 -18.75 -41.21
C ASN A 87 -60.47 -20.17 -41.25
N SER A 88 -61.28 -21.01 -41.88
CA SER A 88 -61.35 -22.47 -42.02
C SER A 88 -60.16 -23.21 -42.63
N ALA A 89 -59.93 -24.47 -42.21
CA ALA A 89 -59.66 -25.59 -43.13
C ALA A 89 -59.55 -26.97 -42.40
N THR A 90 -60.30 -27.93 -42.95
CA THR A 90 -60.13 -29.40 -43.04
C THR A 90 -60.19 -30.31 -41.78
N PRO A 91 -61.09 -31.32 -41.75
CA PRO A 91 -61.31 -32.18 -40.58
C PRO A 91 -60.29 -33.35 -40.45
N PHE A 92 -59.45 -33.60 -41.45
CA PHE A 92 -58.46 -34.69 -41.39
C PHE A 92 -57.15 -34.28 -40.69
N VAL A 93 -56.74 -33.02 -40.82
CA VAL A 93 -55.57 -32.48 -40.09
C VAL A 93 -55.86 -32.39 -38.59
N ALA A 94 -57.12 -32.16 -38.19
CA ALA A 94 -57.53 -32.05 -36.79
C ALA A 94 -57.36 -33.37 -36.00
N VAL A 95 -57.55 -34.52 -36.65
CA VAL A 95 -57.43 -35.84 -35.98
C VAL A 95 -55.96 -36.25 -35.83
N LEU A 96 -55.13 -36.02 -36.86
CA LEU A 96 -53.68 -36.26 -36.76
C LEU A 96 -53.01 -35.26 -35.80
N ARG A 97 -53.41 -33.97 -35.82
CA ARG A 97 -53.01 -32.99 -34.81
C ARG A 97 -53.43 -33.41 -33.42
N ARG A 98 -54.64 -33.93 -33.20
CA ARG A 98 -55.05 -34.38 -31.86
C ARG A 98 -54.14 -35.48 -31.35
N ARG A 99 -53.84 -36.52 -32.14
CA ARG A 99 -52.96 -37.61 -31.68
C ARG A 99 -51.51 -37.17 -31.46
N ILE A 100 -50.96 -36.32 -32.34
CA ILE A 100 -49.62 -35.75 -32.18
C ILE A 100 -49.58 -34.82 -30.95
N VAL A 101 -50.62 -34.01 -30.72
CA VAL A 101 -50.72 -33.16 -29.52
C VAL A 101 -50.79 -34.00 -28.25
N HIS A 102 -51.50 -35.14 -28.24
CA HIS A 102 -51.54 -36.01 -27.06
C HIS A 102 -50.19 -36.67 -26.80
N LEU A 103 -49.46 -37.09 -27.85
CA LEU A 103 -48.10 -37.60 -27.73
C LEU A 103 -47.10 -36.53 -27.28
N LEU A 104 -47.20 -35.31 -27.81
CA LEU A 104 -46.38 -34.17 -27.40
C LEU A 104 -46.67 -33.75 -25.97
N ILE A 105 -47.92 -33.80 -25.50
CA ILE A 105 -48.27 -33.55 -24.10
C ILE A 105 -47.74 -34.69 -23.20
N LEU A 106 -47.86 -35.95 -23.63
CA LEU A 106 -47.32 -37.08 -22.87
C LEU A 106 -45.79 -37.03 -22.77
N LEU A 107 -45.09 -36.55 -23.80
CA LEU A 107 -43.63 -36.37 -23.79
C LEU A 107 -43.20 -35.06 -23.11
N SER A 108 -44.02 -34.02 -23.10
CA SER A 108 -43.69 -32.77 -22.43
C SER A 108 -43.73 -32.89 -20.91
N ILE A 109 -44.56 -33.77 -20.35
CA ILE A 109 -44.62 -34.01 -18.89
C ILE A 109 -43.28 -34.51 -18.32
N PRO A 110 -42.62 -35.57 -18.84
CA PRO A 110 -41.32 -36.01 -18.33
C PRO A 110 -40.19 -35.02 -18.64
N ILE A 111 -40.22 -34.34 -19.80
CA ILE A 111 -39.23 -33.29 -20.13
C ILE A 111 -39.37 -32.11 -19.17
N PHE A 112 -40.59 -31.65 -18.90
CA PHE A 112 -40.86 -30.59 -17.93
C PHE A 112 -40.49 -31.05 -16.52
N GLY A 113 -40.73 -32.31 -16.15
CA GLY A 113 -40.28 -32.89 -14.89
C GLY A 113 -38.75 -32.92 -14.75
N LEU A 114 -38.01 -33.23 -15.81
CA LEU A 114 -36.55 -33.20 -15.83
C LEU A 114 -36.01 -31.77 -15.76
N LEU A 115 -36.59 -30.83 -16.51
CA LEU A 115 -36.23 -29.41 -16.46
C LEU A 115 -36.54 -28.80 -15.09
N LEU A 116 -37.70 -29.12 -14.51
CA LEU A 116 -38.07 -28.68 -13.17
C LEU A 116 -37.13 -29.29 -12.11
N ARG A 117 -36.74 -30.57 -12.25
CA ARG A 117 -35.76 -31.19 -11.36
C ARG A 117 -34.37 -30.59 -11.52
N SER A 118 -33.96 -30.27 -12.75
CA SER A 118 -32.70 -29.58 -13.04
C SER A 118 -32.70 -28.18 -12.43
N GLU A 119 -33.79 -27.44 -12.59
CA GLU A 119 -33.96 -26.10 -12.00
C GLU A 119 -34.01 -26.17 -10.49
N LEU A 120 -34.74 -27.13 -9.89
CA LEU A 120 -34.76 -27.32 -8.44
C LEU A 120 -33.39 -27.71 -7.87
N ASN A 121 -32.62 -28.55 -8.59
CA ASN A 121 -31.24 -28.86 -8.22
C ASN A 121 -30.32 -27.64 -8.37
N HIS A 122 -30.49 -26.84 -9.43
CA HIS A 122 -29.74 -25.61 -9.66
C HIS A 122 -30.07 -24.55 -8.60
N GLN A 123 -31.34 -24.40 -8.23
CA GLN A 123 -31.81 -23.54 -7.15
C GLN A 123 -31.34 -24.03 -5.78
N ALA A 124 -31.26 -25.34 -5.55
CA ALA A 124 -30.64 -25.90 -4.35
C ALA A 124 -29.14 -25.57 -4.31
N LEU A 125 -28.45 -25.65 -5.45
CA LEU A 125 -27.02 -25.32 -5.58
C LEU A 125 -26.75 -23.80 -5.47
N ILE A 126 -27.69 -22.96 -5.92
CA ILE A 126 -27.69 -21.50 -5.70
C ILE A 126 -27.95 -21.19 -4.23
N ARG A 127 -28.87 -21.89 -3.55
CA ARG A 127 -29.11 -21.72 -2.11
C ARG A 127 -27.89 -22.10 -1.28
N THR A 128 -27.15 -23.15 -1.65
CA THR A 128 -25.86 -23.47 -1.01
C THR A 128 -24.77 -22.43 -1.31
N ARG A 129 -24.89 -21.67 -2.41
CA ARG A 129 -24.04 -20.49 -2.67
C ARG A 129 -24.56 -19.21 -2.01
N SER A 130 -25.81 -19.15 -1.56
CA SER A 130 -26.44 -17.94 -1.04
C SER A 130 -26.10 -17.63 0.42
N THR A 131 -25.47 -18.57 1.14
CA THR A 131 -24.88 -18.36 2.47
C THR A 131 -23.79 -17.29 2.43
N SER A 132 -22.93 -17.29 1.40
CA SER A 132 -21.92 -16.24 1.19
C SER A 132 -22.56 -14.88 0.88
N SER A 133 -23.65 -14.85 0.10
CA SER A 133 -24.35 -13.58 -0.22
C SER A 133 -25.12 -12.98 0.96
N HIS A 134 -25.64 -13.81 1.89
CA HIS A 134 -26.31 -13.31 3.09
C HIS A 134 -25.32 -12.72 4.09
N ILE A 135 -24.16 -13.35 4.27
CA ILE A 135 -23.06 -12.81 5.10
C ILE A 135 -22.57 -11.49 4.49
N GLN A 136 -22.32 -11.44 3.17
CA GLN A 136 -21.95 -10.19 2.49
C GLN A 136 -23.00 -9.07 2.63
N GLN A 137 -24.30 -9.39 2.54
CA GLN A 137 -25.36 -8.39 2.71
C GLN A 137 -25.48 -7.89 4.16
N PHE A 138 -25.32 -8.78 5.15
CA PHE A 138 -25.29 -8.41 6.56
C PHE A 138 -24.06 -7.55 6.89
N GLU A 139 -22.90 -7.89 6.33
CA GLU A 139 -21.68 -7.08 6.43
C GLU A 139 -21.96 -5.67 5.90
N LEU A 140 -22.43 -5.54 4.65
CA LEU A 140 -22.72 -4.25 4.00
C LEU A 140 -23.71 -3.36 4.78
N GLN A 141 -24.70 -3.95 5.48
CA GLN A 141 -25.71 -3.18 6.21
C GLN A 141 -25.25 -2.67 7.59
N ASN A 142 -24.24 -3.29 8.22
CA ASN A 142 -23.82 -2.94 9.59
C ASN A 142 -22.58 -2.02 9.65
N LEU A 143 -21.89 -1.80 8.53
CA LEU A 143 -20.60 -1.11 8.46
C LEU A 143 -20.65 0.40 8.68
N GLU A 144 -21.80 1.04 8.45
CA GLU A 144 -21.92 2.50 8.56
C GLU A 144 -21.98 2.99 10.02
N THR A 145 -22.18 2.11 11.01
CA THR A 145 -22.40 2.54 12.41
C THR A 145 -21.83 1.66 13.51
N THR A 146 -21.38 0.42 13.23
CA THR A 146 -20.97 -0.55 14.27
C THR A 146 -19.55 -1.08 14.05
N PRO A 147 -18.69 -1.15 15.08
CA PRO A 147 -17.38 -1.80 14.96
C PRO A 147 -17.53 -3.27 14.54
N VAL A 148 -16.66 -3.74 13.65
CA VAL A 148 -16.70 -5.13 13.18
C VAL A 148 -16.35 -6.05 14.34
N ASN A 149 -17.26 -6.96 14.66
CA ASN A 149 -17.08 -7.91 15.77
C ASN A 149 -16.98 -9.33 15.21
N LEU A 150 -15.76 -9.88 15.22
CA LEU A 150 -15.47 -11.18 14.64
C LEU A 150 -16.21 -12.31 15.37
N SER A 151 -16.39 -12.18 16.69
CA SER A 151 -17.16 -13.15 17.48
C SER A 151 -18.65 -13.18 17.11
N SER A 152 -19.19 -12.06 16.65
CA SER A 152 -20.57 -11.99 16.15
C SER A 152 -20.70 -12.71 14.81
N LEU A 153 -19.78 -12.41 13.88
CA LEU A 153 -19.72 -13.05 12.56
C LEU A 153 -19.61 -14.58 12.69
N ARG A 154 -18.72 -15.05 13.57
CA ARG A 154 -18.48 -16.48 13.82
C ARG A 154 -19.68 -17.19 14.41
N ARG A 155 -20.35 -16.60 15.41
CA ARG A 155 -21.56 -17.18 16.01
C ARG A 155 -22.70 -17.32 14.99
N GLU A 156 -22.85 -16.34 14.11
CA GLU A 156 -23.86 -16.41 13.06
C GLU A 156 -23.55 -17.51 12.05
N HIS A 157 -22.29 -17.58 11.57
CA HIS A 157 -21.85 -18.63 10.66
C HIS A 157 -21.99 -20.03 11.27
N GLU A 158 -21.58 -20.20 12.53
CA GLU A 158 -21.75 -21.45 13.26
C GLU A 158 -23.22 -21.88 13.30
N HIS A 159 -24.13 -20.96 13.62
CA HIS A 159 -25.57 -21.24 13.63
C HIS A 159 -26.09 -21.65 12.25
N LEU A 160 -25.61 -21.00 11.17
CA LEU A 160 -25.97 -21.35 9.79
C LEU A 160 -25.46 -22.74 9.39
N LEU A 161 -24.20 -23.07 9.68
CA LEU A 161 -23.60 -24.38 9.42
C LEU A 161 -24.36 -25.50 10.13
N ARG A 162 -24.64 -25.32 11.43
CA ARG A 162 -25.40 -26.29 12.23
C ARG A 162 -26.79 -26.50 11.65
N ARG A 163 -27.47 -25.43 11.25
CA ARG A 163 -28.78 -25.50 10.59
C ARG A 163 -28.69 -26.30 9.29
N GLU A 164 -27.70 -26.03 8.44
CA GLU A 164 -27.53 -26.72 7.16
C GLU A 164 -27.27 -28.23 7.32
N LEU A 165 -26.39 -28.62 8.24
CA LEU A 165 -26.12 -30.03 8.54
C LEU A 165 -27.36 -30.76 9.07
N SER A 166 -28.19 -30.08 9.86
CA SER A 166 -29.47 -30.63 10.31
C SER A 166 -30.44 -30.89 9.12
N TRP A 167 -30.50 -29.97 8.16
CA TRP A 167 -31.32 -30.12 6.94
C TRP A 167 -30.81 -31.24 6.02
N GLN A 168 -29.48 -31.35 5.85
CA GLN A 168 -28.87 -32.41 5.04
C GLN A 168 -29.13 -33.79 5.66
N SER A 169 -29.02 -33.91 6.99
CA SER A 169 -29.32 -35.14 7.72
C SER A 169 -30.80 -35.54 7.59
N ALA A 170 -31.71 -34.56 7.69
CA ALA A 170 -33.15 -34.78 7.50
C ALA A 170 -33.51 -35.20 6.06
N SER A 171 -32.93 -34.54 5.05
CA SER A 171 -33.20 -34.85 3.63
C SER A 171 -32.57 -36.17 3.16
N GLY A 172 -31.41 -36.54 3.72
CA GLY A 172 -30.80 -37.86 3.52
C GLY A 172 -31.64 -39.01 4.08
N ARG A 173 -32.37 -38.78 5.18
CA ARG A 173 -33.39 -39.71 5.70
C ARG A 173 -34.65 -39.73 4.86
N ALA A 174 -35.16 -38.59 4.41
CA ALA A 174 -36.34 -38.56 3.52
C ALA A 174 -36.12 -39.39 2.24
N LYS A 175 -34.89 -39.42 1.69
CA LYS A 175 -34.55 -40.28 0.55
C LYS A 175 -34.41 -41.77 0.90
N ARG A 176 -34.08 -42.13 2.15
CA ARG A 176 -33.97 -43.52 2.63
C ARG A 176 -35.28 -44.08 3.21
N GLY A 177 -36.17 -43.22 3.70
CA GLY A 177 -37.41 -43.57 4.38
C GLY A 177 -38.68 -43.58 3.52
N TRP A 178 -38.62 -43.21 2.23
CA TRP A 178 -39.79 -43.31 1.33
C TRP A 178 -40.17 -44.74 0.93
N ARG A 179 -39.60 -45.77 1.58
CA ARG A 179 -40.02 -47.16 1.39
C ARG A 179 -40.66 -47.83 2.60
N ASP A 180 -40.53 -47.31 3.81
CA ASP A 180 -41.14 -47.95 4.97
C ASP A 180 -41.32 -46.96 6.13
N TYR A 181 -42.51 -47.02 6.74
CA TYR A 181 -42.96 -46.40 7.99
C TYR A 181 -43.54 -44.97 8.00
N ALA A 182 -44.88 -44.96 8.08
CA ALA A 182 -45.66 -43.99 8.83
C ALA A 182 -45.50 -44.26 10.34
N GLY A 183 -45.05 -43.24 11.09
CA GLY A 183 -45.00 -43.28 12.55
C GLY A 183 -43.59 -43.11 13.11
N VAL A 184 -43.09 -41.88 13.14
CA VAL A 184 -41.98 -41.49 14.02
C VAL A 184 -42.26 -40.09 14.56
N GLU A 185 -42.55 -40.04 15.86
CA GLU A 185 -42.54 -38.85 16.70
C GLU A 185 -41.13 -38.22 16.73
N GLU A 186 -41.11 -36.90 16.61
CA GLU A 186 -40.22 -35.91 17.25
C GLU A 186 -38.89 -36.41 17.87
N LEU A 187 -37.98 -36.94 17.04
CA LEU A 187 -36.57 -37.14 17.41
C LEU A 187 -35.80 -35.82 17.28
N SER A 188 -35.85 -35.04 18.36
CA SER A 188 -35.01 -33.86 18.56
C SER A 188 -33.66 -34.25 19.18
N GLY A 189 -32.56 -33.66 18.69
CA GLY A 189 -31.32 -33.47 19.46
C GLY A 189 -30.14 -34.43 19.24
N GLU A 190 -30.33 -35.74 19.14
CA GLU A 190 -29.25 -36.68 19.54
C GLU A 190 -28.16 -37.00 18.48
N TYR A 191 -28.22 -36.45 17.26
CA TYR A 191 -27.30 -36.82 16.15
C TYR A 191 -26.36 -35.71 15.68
N LEU A 192 -26.36 -34.54 16.33
CA LEU A 192 -25.36 -33.49 16.11
C LEU A 192 -24.11 -33.66 17.00
N GLU A 193 -24.03 -34.75 17.78
CA GLU A 193 -22.91 -35.04 18.69
C GLU A 193 -21.85 -35.97 18.08
N ASP A 194 -21.74 -36.08 16.75
CA ASP A 194 -20.55 -36.71 16.16
C ASP A 194 -19.33 -35.81 16.47
N PRO A 195 -18.36 -36.28 17.28
CA PRO A 195 -17.22 -35.48 17.67
C PRO A 195 -16.40 -34.98 16.47
N GLY A 196 -16.39 -35.74 15.36
CA GLY A 196 -15.68 -35.35 14.14
C GLY A 196 -16.34 -34.16 13.44
N ILE A 197 -17.68 -34.14 13.36
CA ILE A 197 -18.43 -33.04 12.76
C ILE A 197 -18.31 -31.79 13.63
N GLU A 198 -18.45 -31.93 14.94
CA GLU A 198 -18.33 -30.81 15.87
C GLU A 198 -16.93 -30.18 15.83
N SER A 199 -15.88 -30.99 15.73
CA SER A 199 -14.51 -30.51 15.56
C SER A 199 -14.33 -29.76 14.24
N ALA A 200 -14.89 -30.27 13.14
CA ALA A 200 -14.81 -29.63 11.83
C ALA A 200 -15.54 -28.28 11.80
N ILE A 201 -16.73 -28.18 12.41
CA ILE A 201 -17.46 -26.90 12.53
C ILE A 201 -16.62 -25.90 13.33
N LYS A 202 -16.04 -26.33 14.45
CA LYS A 202 -15.21 -25.45 15.29
C LYS A 202 -13.98 -24.95 14.55
N GLU A 203 -13.31 -25.80 13.79
CA GLU A 203 -12.14 -25.42 12.99
C GLU A 203 -12.53 -24.44 11.87
N GLU A 204 -13.61 -24.71 11.15
CA GLU A 204 -14.11 -23.81 10.10
C GLU A 204 -14.52 -22.44 10.65
N VAL A 205 -15.27 -22.42 11.76
CA VAL A 205 -15.70 -21.17 12.41
C VAL A 205 -14.50 -20.41 12.98
N PHE A 206 -13.51 -21.11 13.52
CA PHE A 206 -12.31 -20.49 14.08
C PHE A 206 -11.42 -19.82 13.02
N ASP A 207 -11.37 -20.33 11.79
CA ASP A 207 -10.66 -19.70 10.66
C ASP A 207 -11.59 -18.89 9.75
N LEU A 208 -12.83 -18.60 10.18
CA LEU A 208 -13.72 -17.72 9.43
C LEU A 208 -13.25 -16.27 9.54
N TRP A 209 -13.15 -15.63 8.37
CA TRP A 209 -12.81 -14.22 8.18
C TRP A 209 -13.84 -13.54 7.25
N PRO A 210 -14.01 -12.21 7.34
CA PRO A 210 -14.87 -11.46 6.41
C PRO A 210 -14.48 -11.66 4.95
N ALA A 211 -15.44 -11.54 4.03
CA ALA A 211 -15.19 -11.82 2.61
C ALA A 211 -14.15 -10.89 1.96
N TRP A 212 -13.94 -9.70 2.54
CA TRP A 212 -12.97 -8.71 2.11
C TRP A 212 -11.58 -8.86 2.79
N TRP A 213 -11.37 -9.90 3.60
CA TRP A 213 -10.09 -10.22 4.24
C TRP A 213 -9.11 -10.83 3.23
N GLY A 214 -8.20 -10.01 2.69
CA GLY A 214 -7.18 -10.47 1.76
C GLY A 214 -6.72 -9.38 0.80
N SER A 215 -6.06 -9.80 -0.28
CA SER A 215 -5.62 -8.90 -1.36
C SER A 215 -6.84 -8.29 -2.06
N SER A 216 -6.89 -6.96 -2.18
CA SER A 216 -8.01 -6.30 -2.89
C SER A 216 -8.11 -6.70 -4.36
N ASP A 217 -7.00 -7.17 -4.96
CA ASP A 217 -6.98 -7.68 -6.33
C ASP A 217 -7.62 -9.08 -6.43
N GLU A 218 -7.69 -9.83 -5.33
CA GLU A 218 -8.26 -11.19 -5.27
C GLU A 218 -9.68 -11.21 -4.70
N VAL A 219 -9.90 -10.53 -3.58
CA VAL A 219 -11.19 -10.54 -2.85
C VAL A 219 -12.08 -9.35 -3.18
N GLY A 220 -11.58 -8.40 -3.97
CA GLY A 220 -12.26 -7.14 -4.27
C GLY A 220 -12.05 -6.08 -3.20
N LYS A 221 -12.69 -4.92 -3.39
CA LYS A 221 -12.60 -3.79 -2.46
C LYS A 221 -13.24 -4.12 -1.12
N SER A 222 -12.54 -3.80 -0.04
CA SER A 222 -13.11 -3.76 1.31
C SER A 222 -13.89 -2.46 1.51
N PRO A 223 -14.98 -2.49 2.30
CA PRO A 223 -15.71 -1.27 2.71
C PRO A 223 -14.86 -0.28 3.52
N PHE A 224 -13.66 -0.68 3.94
CA PHE A 224 -12.72 0.13 4.71
C PHE A 224 -11.60 0.71 3.88
N ASP A 225 -11.58 0.41 2.59
CA ASP A 225 -10.58 0.93 1.68
C ASP A 225 -10.68 2.44 1.62
N TYR A 226 -9.55 3.10 1.79
CA TYR A 226 -9.49 4.51 1.47
C TYR A 226 -9.80 4.70 -0.02
N GLU A 227 -10.88 5.42 -0.29
CA GLU A 227 -11.25 5.84 -1.64
C GLU A 227 -10.85 7.31 -1.83
N PRO A 228 -10.00 7.62 -2.82
CA PRO A 228 -9.82 8.99 -3.26
C PRO A 228 -11.18 9.63 -3.57
N GLY A 229 -11.30 10.93 -3.31
CA GLY A 229 -12.54 11.69 -3.55
C GLY A 229 -13.00 11.68 -5.01
N SER A 230 -14.00 12.49 -5.34
CA SER A 230 -14.40 12.62 -6.75
C SER A 230 -13.23 13.10 -7.63
N PRO A 231 -13.03 12.52 -8.82
CA PRO A 231 -11.92 12.91 -9.66
C PRO A 231 -12.01 14.39 -10.04
N PRO A 232 -10.88 15.12 -9.97
CA PRO A 232 -10.84 16.47 -10.51
C PRO A 232 -11.12 16.42 -12.02
N LYS A 233 -11.53 17.56 -12.59
CA LYS A 233 -11.76 17.68 -14.04
C LYS A 233 -10.50 17.34 -14.84
N GLU A 234 -9.35 17.66 -14.28
CA GLU A 234 -8.03 17.41 -14.84
C GLU A 234 -7.16 16.73 -13.80
N LYS A 235 -6.38 15.73 -14.22
CA LYS A 235 -5.47 15.01 -13.33
C LYS A 235 -4.24 15.85 -13.00
N TRP A 236 -3.75 15.71 -11.78
CA TRP A 236 -2.47 16.28 -11.36
C TRP A 236 -1.31 15.61 -12.09
N ARG A 237 -0.45 16.39 -12.71
CA ARG A 237 0.80 15.92 -13.31
C ARG A 237 1.90 15.96 -12.26
N VAL A 238 2.30 14.80 -11.79
CA VAL A 238 3.28 14.63 -10.71
C VAL A 238 4.56 14.05 -11.28
N MET A 239 5.67 14.77 -11.13
CA MET A 239 7.00 14.23 -11.40
C MET A 239 7.66 13.83 -10.09
N PHE A 240 8.02 12.56 -9.92
CA PHE A 240 8.89 12.15 -8.83
C PHE A 240 10.34 12.44 -9.19
N LEU A 241 10.95 13.37 -8.47
CA LEU A 241 12.35 13.72 -8.61
C LEU A 241 13.18 12.79 -7.75
N THR A 242 13.93 11.89 -8.39
CA THR A 242 14.79 10.89 -7.74
C THR A 242 16.11 10.70 -8.48
N ASP A 243 17.16 10.32 -7.77
CA ASP A 243 18.44 9.94 -8.39
C ASP A 243 18.34 8.52 -8.98
N TYR A 244 18.98 8.30 -10.13
CA TYR A 244 18.93 7.02 -10.84
C TYR A 244 19.72 5.92 -10.13
N ILE A 245 20.81 6.26 -9.45
CA ILE A 245 21.55 5.29 -8.61
C ILE A 245 20.65 4.83 -7.47
N ASP A 246 19.84 5.74 -6.93
CA ASP A 246 18.83 5.38 -5.92
C ASP A 246 17.81 4.36 -6.44
N TYR A 247 17.37 4.51 -7.69
CA TYR A 247 16.49 3.55 -8.36
C TYR A 247 17.12 2.18 -8.54
N LEU A 248 18.40 2.14 -8.90
CA LEU A 248 19.12 0.89 -9.14
C LEU A 248 19.44 0.17 -7.82
N GLU A 249 20.00 0.88 -6.85
CA GLU A 249 20.74 0.25 -5.75
C GLU A 249 19.98 0.26 -4.42
N ARG A 250 19.04 1.20 -4.19
CA ARG A 250 18.42 1.36 -2.87
C ARG A 250 17.51 0.20 -2.53
N MET A 251 17.82 -0.55 -1.47
CA MET A 251 16.94 -1.63 -0.99
C MET A 251 15.68 -1.14 -0.27
N ASN A 252 15.71 0.09 0.24
CA ASN A 252 14.52 0.72 0.82
C ASN A 252 13.57 1.17 -0.29
N THR A 253 12.53 0.36 -0.52
CA THR A 253 11.55 0.52 -1.59
C THR A 253 10.51 1.61 -1.35
N HIS A 254 10.59 2.40 -0.28
CA HIS A 254 9.53 3.34 0.11
C HIS A 254 9.19 4.37 -0.97
N THR A 255 10.20 4.96 -1.62
CA THR A 255 10.00 5.92 -2.72
C THR A 255 9.17 5.29 -3.83
N TYR A 256 9.50 4.07 -4.24
CA TYR A 256 8.83 3.39 -5.36
C TYR A 256 7.46 2.83 -4.99
N GLU A 257 7.20 2.53 -3.71
CA GLU A 257 5.85 2.26 -3.22
C GLU A 257 4.93 3.48 -3.39
N ILE A 258 5.44 4.70 -3.14
CA ILE A 258 4.69 5.94 -3.37
C ILE A 258 4.48 6.20 -4.87
N VAL A 259 5.51 5.99 -5.70
CA VAL A 259 5.40 6.06 -7.16
C VAL A 259 4.32 5.10 -7.67
N ASP A 260 4.35 3.84 -7.25
CA ASP A 260 3.38 2.83 -7.66
C ASP A 260 1.95 3.23 -7.23
N ALA A 261 1.77 3.72 -6.01
CA ALA A 261 0.49 4.22 -5.53
C ALA A 261 0.01 5.43 -6.35
N ALA A 262 0.89 6.37 -6.68
CA ALA A 262 0.56 7.53 -7.49
C ALA A 262 0.23 7.16 -8.94
N ILE A 263 0.86 6.14 -9.52
CA ILE A 263 0.50 5.62 -10.86
C ILE A 263 -0.92 5.03 -10.84
N ARG A 264 -1.28 4.34 -9.76
CA ARG A 264 -2.60 3.70 -9.61
C ARG A 264 -3.68 4.69 -9.13
N HIS A 265 -3.30 5.84 -8.61
CA HIS A 265 -4.22 6.84 -8.08
C HIS A 265 -5.01 7.53 -9.22
N PRO A 266 -6.35 7.64 -9.12
CA PRO A 266 -7.19 8.09 -10.24
C PRO A 266 -6.98 9.54 -10.64
N HIS A 267 -6.42 10.37 -9.75
CA HIS A 267 -6.31 11.83 -9.95
C HIS A 267 -4.93 12.27 -10.42
N THR A 268 -4.05 11.33 -10.80
CA THR A 268 -2.65 11.63 -11.11
C THR A 268 -2.22 11.05 -12.46
N THR A 269 -1.30 11.77 -13.09
CA THR A 269 -0.45 11.32 -14.19
C THR A 269 0.98 11.44 -13.69
N VAL A 270 1.76 10.37 -13.75
CA VAL A 270 3.05 10.27 -13.07
C VAL A 270 4.20 10.15 -14.07
N ASP A 271 5.28 10.87 -13.80
CA ASP A 271 6.61 10.66 -14.40
C ASP A 271 7.64 10.49 -13.26
N VAL A 272 8.75 9.81 -13.53
CA VAL A 272 9.85 9.65 -12.57
C VAL A 272 11.16 9.94 -13.29
N TRP A 273 11.91 10.91 -12.79
CA TRP A 273 13.09 11.42 -13.47
C TRP A 273 13.99 12.18 -12.50
N GLY A 274 15.21 12.54 -12.90
CA GLY A 274 16.14 13.29 -12.06
C GLY A 274 17.60 13.00 -12.38
N PRO A 275 18.53 13.31 -11.45
CA PRO A 275 19.95 13.09 -11.69
C PRO A 275 20.28 11.65 -12.05
N GLY A 276 21.13 11.48 -13.08
CA GLY A 276 21.56 10.18 -13.58
C GLY A 276 20.57 9.50 -14.54
N TRP A 277 19.32 9.95 -14.63
CA TRP A 277 18.38 9.48 -15.64
C TRP A 277 18.75 10.03 -17.02
N ALA A 278 18.30 9.36 -18.09
CA ALA A 278 18.61 9.80 -19.44
C ALA A 278 18.10 11.23 -19.69
N GLY A 279 18.99 12.07 -20.23
CA GLY A 279 18.69 13.46 -20.59
C GLY A 279 18.81 14.49 -19.45
N TYR A 280 19.07 14.08 -18.20
CA TYR A 280 19.27 15.03 -17.11
C TYR A 280 20.64 15.70 -17.18
N ASP A 281 20.69 17.02 -17.03
CA ASP A 281 21.90 17.82 -17.14
C ASP A 281 22.23 18.49 -15.79
N ARG A 282 23.25 17.99 -15.09
CA ARG A 282 23.70 18.53 -13.80
C ARG A 282 24.33 19.93 -13.89
N SER A 283 24.62 20.42 -15.09
CA SER A 283 25.27 21.73 -15.28
C SER A 283 24.29 22.90 -15.31
N VAL A 284 22.99 22.64 -15.41
CA VAL A 284 21.94 23.66 -15.46
C VAL A 284 21.07 23.62 -14.21
N PRO A 285 20.39 24.73 -13.85
CA PRO A 285 19.47 24.76 -12.71
C PRO A 285 18.34 23.72 -12.81
N LEU A 286 17.78 23.35 -11.67
CA LEU A 286 16.70 22.38 -11.56
C LEU A 286 15.49 22.82 -12.38
N SER A 287 15.05 24.08 -12.28
CA SER A 287 13.94 24.62 -13.07
C SER A 287 14.12 24.37 -14.57
N THR A 288 15.36 24.53 -15.07
CA THR A 288 15.72 24.33 -16.48
C THR A 288 15.61 22.86 -16.88
N ASN A 289 16.07 21.94 -16.04
CA ASN A 289 15.87 20.51 -16.25
C ASN A 289 14.37 20.16 -16.29
N ILE A 290 13.56 20.72 -15.38
CA ILE A 290 12.11 20.46 -15.35
C ILE A 290 11.44 20.92 -16.65
N ARG A 291 11.75 22.14 -17.15
CA ARG A 291 11.22 22.64 -18.44
C ARG A 291 11.61 21.75 -19.61
N ARG A 292 12.89 21.35 -19.70
CA ARG A 292 13.37 20.42 -20.74
C ARG A 292 12.63 19.08 -20.68
N ARG A 293 12.36 18.57 -19.48
CA ARG A 293 11.59 17.33 -19.31
C ARG A 293 10.15 17.46 -19.77
N GLN A 294 9.47 18.55 -19.43
CA GLN A 294 8.10 18.82 -19.88
C GLN A 294 8.01 18.78 -21.40
N ARG A 295 8.90 19.49 -22.09
CA ARG A 295 8.97 19.47 -23.57
C ARG A 295 9.29 18.10 -24.14
N ARG A 296 10.16 17.34 -23.48
CA ARG A 296 10.44 15.97 -23.91
C ARG A 296 9.18 15.11 -23.84
N LEU A 297 8.39 15.24 -22.78
CA LEU A 297 7.11 14.51 -22.67
C LEU A 297 6.09 14.97 -23.72
N GLU A 298 6.00 16.26 -24.01
CA GLU A 298 5.15 16.80 -25.09
C GLU A 298 5.57 16.22 -26.46
N GLN A 299 6.87 16.24 -26.76
CA GLN A 299 7.42 15.66 -27.99
C GLN A 299 7.09 14.17 -28.11
N LEU A 300 7.26 13.41 -27.03
CA LEU A 300 6.92 11.99 -26.98
C LEU A 300 5.43 11.75 -27.18
N ALA A 301 4.57 12.57 -26.58
CA ALA A 301 3.12 12.48 -26.72
C ALA A 301 2.68 12.74 -28.17
N ILE A 302 3.20 13.80 -28.80
CA ILE A 302 2.93 14.12 -30.21
C ILE A 302 3.40 12.98 -31.12
N ALA A 303 4.66 12.54 -30.98
CA ALA A 303 5.21 11.47 -31.79
C ALA A 303 4.44 10.16 -31.63
N LYS A 304 3.99 9.84 -30.41
CA LYS A 304 3.17 8.66 -30.14
C LYS A 304 1.78 8.76 -30.78
N ALA A 305 1.14 9.92 -30.70
CA ALA A 305 -0.16 10.16 -31.33
C ALA A 305 -0.08 10.04 -32.86
N GLU A 306 0.97 10.60 -33.48
CA GLU A 306 1.23 10.47 -34.92
C GLU A 306 1.47 9.00 -35.32
N PHE A 307 2.26 8.27 -34.53
CA PHE A 307 2.51 6.85 -34.74
C PHE A 307 1.24 6.01 -34.64
N GLU A 308 0.41 6.22 -33.61
CA GLU A 308 -0.86 5.51 -33.43
C GLU A 308 -1.84 5.81 -34.56
N ALA A 309 -1.87 7.05 -35.06
CA ALA A 309 -2.65 7.44 -36.23
C ALA A 309 -2.19 6.70 -37.51
N ASP A 310 -0.88 6.63 -37.78
CA ASP A 310 -0.32 5.84 -38.91
C ASP A 310 -0.66 4.34 -38.77
N GLN A 311 -0.55 3.76 -37.57
CA GLN A 311 -0.91 2.36 -37.33
C GLN A 311 -2.40 2.10 -37.56
N GLU A 312 -3.28 3.00 -37.13
CA GLU A 312 -4.72 2.89 -37.34
C GLU A 312 -5.10 3.06 -38.83
N GLU A 313 -4.46 3.98 -39.54
CA GLU A 313 -4.66 4.15 -40.99
C GLU A 313 -4.22 2.89 -41.75
N ARG A 314 -3.05 2.32 -41.42
CA ARG A 314 -2.58 1.05 -41.99
C ARG A 314 -3.52 -0.11 -41.68
N ARG A 315 -4.02 -0.23 -40.45
CA ARG A 315 -5.02 -1.26 -40.09
C ARG A 315 -6.29 -1.14 -40.95
N LYS A 316 -6.78 0.08 -41.14
CA LYS A 316 -7.93 0.35 -42.01
C LYS A 316 -7.65 -0.01 -43.47
N GLU A 317 -6.46 0.32 -43.98
CA GLU A 317 -6.08 0.02 -45.36
C GLU A 317 -5.94 -1.48 -45.61
N VAL A 318 -5.22 -2.21 -44.74
CA VAL A 318 -5.14 -3.69 -44.80
C VAL A 318 -6.55 -4.30 -44.70
N GLY A 319 -7.40 -3.76 -43.82
CA GLY A 319 -8.80 -4.20 -43.70
C GLY A 319 -9.65 -3.92 -44.97
N ARG A 320 -9.37 -2.85 -45.71
CA ARG A 320 -9.99 -2.57 -47.02
C ARG A 320 -9.47 -3.54 -48.09
N GLN A 321 -8.15 -3.74 -48.16
CA GLN A 321 -7.52 -4.64 -49.11
C GLN A 321 -7.97 -6.09 -48.89
N ASN A 322 -8.05 -6.53 -47.64
CA ASN A 322 -8.55 -7.87 -47.29
C ASN A 322 -10.04 -8.06 -47.62
N ARG A 323 -10.86 -7.01 -47.43
CA ARG A 323 -12.26 -7.04 -47.89
C ARG A 323 -12.34 -7.20 -49.39
N TRP A 324 -11.48 -6.54 -50.16
CA TRP A 324 -11.43 -6.67 -51.62
C TRP A 324 -10.88 -8.03 -52.08
N ALA A 325 -9.78 -8.50 -51.47
CA ALA A 325 -9.12 -9.77 -51.76
C ALA A 325 -10.05 -10.98 -51.58
N ARG A 326 -10.98 -10.90 -50.62
CA ARG A 326 -12.04 -11.90 -50.41
C ARG A 326 -12.91 -12.14 -51.64
N TRP A 327 -13.03 -11.17 -52.54
CA TRP A 327 -13.82 -11.28 -53.77
C TRP A 327 -12.98 -11.59 -55.02
N THR A 328 -11.65 -11.56 -54.92
CA THR A 328 -10.75 -11.61 -56.09
C THR A 328 -9.71 -12.74 -56.04
N THR A 329 -9.91 -13.77 -55.21
CA THR A 329 -8.98 -14.90 -55.02
C THR A 329 -7.53 -14.50 -54.70
N LYS A 330 -7.30 -13.26 -54.25
CA LYS A 330 -5.98 -12.78 -53.85
C LYS A 330 -5.70 -13.16 -52.39
N PRO A 331 -4.43 -13.39 -52.03
CA PRO A 331 -4.06 -13.68 -50.64
C PRO A 331 -4.41 -12.51 -49.72
N LEU A 332 -4.80 -12.82 -48.48
CA LEU A 332 -5.03 -11.83 -47.44
C LEU A 332 -3.68 -11.26 -46.98
N GLU A 333 -3.60 -9.95 -46.86
CA GLU A 333 -2.46 -9.26 -46.26
C GLU A 333 -2.59 -9.31 -44.73
N VAL A 334 -1.48 -9.62 -44.07
CA VAL A 334 -1.42 -9.65 -42.60
C VAL A 334 -0.90 -8.30 -42.13
N PHE A 335 -1.68 -7.62 -41.28
CA PHE A 335 -1.21 -6.41 -40.62
C PHE A 335 -0.10 -6.80 -39.62
N VAL A 336 1.09 -6.23 -39.80
CA VAL A 336 2.20 -6.33 -38.86
C VAL A 336 2.31 -4.99 -38.15
N GLU A 337 2.00 -5.00 -36.86
CA GLU A 337 2.13 -3.81 -36.02
C GLU A 337 3.61 -3.42 -35.92
N LYS A 338 3.90 -2.14 -36.19
CA LYS A 338 5.25 -1.62 -35.98
C LYS A 338 5.46 -1.37 -34.49
N HIS A 339 6.72 -1.31 -34.08
CA HIS A 339 7.07 -0.84 -32.74
C HIS A 339 7.25 0.67 -32.80
N PHE A 340 6.73 1.38 -31.78
CA PHE A 340 7.02 2.79 -31.61
C PHE A 340 8.51 2.98 -31.32
N VAL A 341 9.14 3.92 -32.01
CA VAL A 341 10.53 4.32 -31.78
C VAL A 341 10.50 5.77 -31.32
N ALA A 342 10.98 6.03 -30.10
CA ALA A 342 11.03 7.37 -29.57
C ALA A 342 11.94 8.26 -30.45
N PRO A 343 11.56 9.52 -30.74
CA PRO A 343 12.44 10.46 -31.40
C PRO A 343 13.71 10.70 -30.57
N PRO A 344 14.83 11.08 -31.21
CA PRO A 344 16.05 11.46 -30.50
C PRO A 344 15.78 12.65 -29.57
N TRP A 345 16.64 12.80 -28.55
CA TRP A 345 16.57 13.94 -27.65
C TRP A 345 16.78 15.26 -28.42
N PRO A 346 16.02 16.32 -28.11
CA PRO A 346 16.24 17.64 -28.68
C PRO A 346 17.64 18.17 -28.37
N ASP A 347 18.20 18.97 -29.29
CA ASP A 347 19.41 19.75 -29.01
C ASP A 347 19.02 21.00 -28.21
N TRP A 348 19.05 20.86 -26.89
CA TRP A 348 18.67 21.91 -25.94
C TRP A 348 19.57 23.15 -26.00
N ALA A 349 20.68 23.14 -26.73
CA ALA A 349 21.55 24.31 -26.89
C ALA A 349 20.88 25.43 -27.72
N THR A 350 19.80 25.12 -28.45
CA THR A 350 19.20 26.03 -29.42
C THR A 350 17.77 26.48 -29.09
N GLU A 351 17.17 25.92 -28.04
CA GLU A 351 15.78 26.22 -27.67
C GLU A 351 15.68 27.29 -26.57
N GLU A 352 14.72 28.21 -26.73
CA GLU A 352 14.40 29.21 -25.70
C GLU A 352 13.85 28.54 -24.43
N ASP A 353 14.25 29.01 -23.25
CA ASP A 353 13.80 28.56 -21.92
C ASP A 353 12.37 29.03 -21.57
N THR A 354 11.37 28.63 -22.34
CA THR A 354 9.96 28.98 -22.10
C THR A 354 9.15 27.79 -21.58
N CYS A 355 8.13 28.06 -20.76
CA CYS A 355 7.21 27.04 -20.27
C CYS A 355 6.43 26.40 -21.44
N GLY A 356 6.25 25.08 -21.38
CA GLY A 356 5.38 24.35 -22.30
C GLY A 356 3.90 24.58 -22.00
N ASP A 357 3.05 24.04 -22.87
CA ASP A 357 1.59 24.01 -22.63
C ASP A 357 1.25 22.95 -21.56
N GLU A 358 2.09 21.92 -21.42
CA GLU A 358 1.93 20.81 -20.50
C GLU A 358 2.93 20.87 -19.34
N ASN A 359 2.57 21.61 -18.29
CA ASN A 359 3.42 21.77 -17.11
C ASN A 359 3.18 20.69 -16.04
N PHE A 360 4.21 20.39 -15.25
CA PHE A 360 4.02 19.60 -14.04
C PHE A 360 3.32 20.46 -12.99
N ASP A 361 2.31 19.90 -12.33
CA ASP A 361 1.71 20.55 -11.18
C ASP A 361 2.60 20.46 -9.95
N ILE A 362 3.20 19.27 -9.77
CA ILE A 362 3.99 18.91 -8.60
C ILE A 362 5.27 18.22 -9.07
N VAL A 363 6.40 18.67 -8.54
CA VAL A 363 7.64 17.90 -8.48
C VAL A 363 7.79 17.42 -7.04
N TRP A 364 7.75 16.11 -6.84
CA TRP A 364 7.84 15.49 -5.52
C TRP A 364 9.17 14.75 -5.36
N THR A 365 9.97 15.15 -4.39
CA THR A 365 11.20 14.44 -4.03
C THR A 365 11.14 13.89 -2.60
N ILE A 366 11.71 12.70 -2.41
CA ILE A 366 11.82 12.01 -1.11
C ILE A 366 13.30 11.76 -0.77
N SER A 367 14.21 12.17 -1.66
CA SER A 367 15.62 11.82 -1.62
C SER A 367 16.47 13.06 -1.30
N ASP A 368 17.54 12.85 -0.56
CA ASP A 368 18.66 13.79 -0.37
C ASP A 368 19.47 13.83 -1.67
N ILE A 369 18.88 14.45 -2.69
CA ILE A 369 19.43 14.53 -4.05
C ILE A 369 20.44 15.66 -4.14
N PHE A 370 20.09 16.78 -3.50
CA PHE A 370 20.86 18.00 -3.51
C PHE A 370 21.27 18.38 -2.09
N LYS A 371 22.29 19.20 -1.99
CA LYS A 371 22.68 19.81 -0.72
C LYS A 371 21.93 21.14 -0.52
N GLN A 372 21.78 21.58 0.72
CA GLN A 372 21.17 22.87 1.06
C GLN A 372 21.82 24.06 0.32
N ASP A 373 23.11 23.96 -0.03
CA ASP A 373 23.89 24.99 -0.71
C ASP A 373 24.16 24.69 -2.20
N ASP A 374 23.48 23.71 -2.78
CA ASP A 374 23.64 23.38 -4.20
C ASP A 374 23.20 24.56 -5.08
N PRO A 375 24.11 25.14 -5.88
CA PRO A 375 23.82 26.33 -6.69
C PRO A 375 22.85 26.06 -7.84
N HIS A 376 22.58 24.80 -8.16
CA HIS A 376 21.65 24.40 -9.19
C HIS A 376 20.22 24.17 -8.67
N VAL A 377 19.98 24.26 -7.36
CA VAL A 377 18.63 24.17 -6.78
C VAL A 377 18.00 25.55 -6.69
N ASP A 378 17.13 25.86 -7.65
CA ASP A 378 16.39 27.11 -7.75
C ASP A 378 14.87 26.91 -7.61
N VAL A 379 14.14 28.03 -7.49
CA VAL A 379 12.67 28.03 -7.46
C VAL A 379 12.13 27.49 -8.78
N LEU A 380 11.20 26.54 -8.70
CA LEU A 380 10.53 26.02 -9.90
C LEU A 380 9.59 27.07 -10.48
N ASP A 381 9.54 27.15 -11.81
CA ASP A 381 8.68 28.06 -12.55
C ASP A 381 7.50 27.32 -13.21
N CYS A 382 6.83 27.96 -14.18
CA CYS A 382 5.70 27.38 -14.92
C CYS A 382 4.51 26.93 -14.04
N GLY A 383 4.39 27.47 -12.82
CA GLY A 383 3.35 27.08 -11.86
C GLY A 383 3.56 25.73 -11.18
N THR A 384 4.74 25.11 -11.38
CA THR A 384 5.14 23.86 -10.76
C THR A 384 5.52 24.07 -9.29
N MET A 385 5.02 23.21 -8.41
CA MET A 385 5.35 23.24 -6.99
C MET A 385 6.37 22.15 -6.63
N LEU A 386 7.35 22.49 -5.78
CA LEU A 386 8.25 21.52 -5.17
C LEU A 386 7.68 21.04 -3.83
N VAL A 387 7.47 19.72 -3.76
CA VAL A 387 7.11 18.99 -2.55
C VAL A 387 8.33 18.17 -2.13
N GLN A 388 8.94 18.50 -1.00
CA GLN A 388 10.05 17.72 -0.43
C GLN A 388 9.54 16.92 0.76
N GLN A 389 9.59 15.59 0.68
CA GLN A 389 9.43 14.72 1.84
C GLN A 389 10.80 14.41 2.45
N LEU A 390 10.94 14.72 3.72
CA LEU A 390 12.18 14.54 4.45
C LEU A 390 12.37 13.06 4.83
N GLY A 391 13.64 12.65 4.85
CA GLY A 391 14.06 11.40 5.48
C GLY A 391 13.99 11.49 7.00
N ASP A 392 14.62 10.53 7.68
CA ASP A 392 14.62 10.49 9.12
C ASP A 392 15.56 11.58 9.67
N CYS A 393 15.03 12.52 10.46
CA CYS A 393 15.83 13.62 11.00
C CYS A 393 16.60 13.18 12.26
N HIS A 394 17.82 12.69 12.10
CA HIS A 394 18.75 12.51 13.22
C HIS A 394 19.68 13.71 13.33
N GLU A 395 19.91 14.22 14.54
CA GLU A 395 20.88 15.30 14.80
C GLU A 395 20.69 16.55 13.92
N LEU A 396 19.43 16.89 13.59
CA LEU A 396 19.08 18.00 12.68
C LEU A 396 19.62 17.83 11.24
N ARG A 397 20.10 16.65 10.84
CA ARG A 397 20.63 16.37 9.50
C ARG A 397 19.68 16.81 8.39
N CYS A 398 18.39 16.54 8.54
CA CYS A 398 17.38 16.91 7.54
C CYS A 398 17.28 18.43 7.29
N MET A 399 17.70 19.30 8.22
CA MET A 399 17.77 20.75 7.97
C MET A 399 18.88 21.11 6.96
N ASN A 400 19.92 20.27 6.84
CA ASN A 400 21.01 20.42 5.87
C ASN A 400 20.68 19.79 4.51
N GLU A 401 19.63 18.98 4.45
CA GLU A 401 19.12 18.33 3.22
C GLU A 401 17.84 19.03 2.73
N TRP A 402 17.28 19.93 3.53
CA TRP A 402 16.11 20.72 3.19
C TRP A 402 16.47 21.78 2.13
N TYR A 403 15.55 22.01 1.18
CA TYR A 403 15.72 22.97 0.07
C TYR A 403 14.99 24.29 0.37
N PRO A 404 15.52 25.15 1.26
CA PRO A 404 14.82 26.34 1.74
C PRO A 404 14.42 27.30 0.62
N GLN A 405 15.21 27.37 -0.46
CA GLN A 405 14.99 28.34 -1.53
C GLN A 405 13.92 27.89 -2.53
N ALA A 406 13.70 26.58 -2.69
CA ALA A 406 12.83 26.03 -3.73
C ALA A 406 11.50 25.47 -3.18
N ASN A 407 11.44 25.13 -1.89
CA ASN A 407 10.32 24.38 -1.34
C ASN A 407 9.03 25.18 -1.16
N ASN A 408 7.96 24.67 -1.78
CA ASN A 408 6.59 25.13 -1.50
C ASN A 408 5.97 24.35 -0.35
N ILE A 409 6.20 23.02 -0.33
CA ILE A 409 5.66 22.11 0.67
C ILE A 409 6.81 21.22 1.18
N THR A 410 6.95 21.16 2.50
CA THR A 410 7.89 20.27 3.19
C THR A 410 7.10 19.27 4.00
N LEU A 411 7.33 17.99 3.78
CA LEU A 411 6.66 16.90 4.46
C LEU A 411 7.62 16.23 5.43
N SER A 412 7.21 16.04 6.68
CA SER A 412 7.89 15.15 7.61
C SER A 412 7.04 13.92 7.88
N LYS A 413 7.72 12.77 8.03
CA LYS A 413 7.09 11.52 8.46
C LYS A 413 6.60 11.54 9.90
N TYR A 414 7.19 12.39 10.74
CA TYR A 414 6.97 12.37 12.18
C TYR A 414 6.49 13.75 12.63
N ALA A 415 5.29 13.79 13.21
CA ALA A 415 4.61 15.05 13.48
C ALA A 415 5.42 15.97 14.40
N PHE A 416 6.17 15.40 15.35
CA PHE A 416 7.02 16.18 16.24
C PHE A 416 8.12 16.94 15.49
N GLU A 417 8.70 16.40 14.41
CA GLU A 417 9.80 17.07 13.70
C GLU A 417 9.37 18.44 13.16
N LEU A 418 8.10 18.59 12.81
CA LEU A 418 7.55 19.87 12.35
C LEU A 418 7.56 20.94 13.43
N GLN A 419 7.28 20.57 14.68
CA GLN A 419 7.27 21.52 15.80
C GLN A 419 8.64 21.78 16.38
N GLU A 420 9.51 20.78 16.33
CA GLU A 420 10.77 20.79 17.06
C GLU A 420 11.94 21.22 16.19
N ILE A 421 12.00 20.69 14.96
CA ILE A 421 13.06 20.96 14.00
C ILE A 421 12.65 22.10 13.08
N PHE A 422 11.45 22.02 12.50
CA PHE A 422 10.92 23.00 11.56
C PHE A 422 10.01 24.06 12.22
N ALA A 423 10.25 24.35 13.50
CA ALA A 423 9.63 25.49 14.16
C ALA A 423 9.92 26.78 13.37
N TYR A 424 8.90 27.62 13.16
CA TYR A 424 8.99 28.81 12.31
C TYR A 424 10.19 29.69 12.69
N ASP A 425 10.37 29.97 13.98
CA ASP A 425 11.47 30.79 14.48
C ASP A 425 12.84 30.14 14.23
N ASN A 426 12.94 28.81 14.30
CA ASN A 426 14.18 28.09 14.02
C ASN A 426 14.54 28.18 12.54
N VAL A 427 13.56 27.94 11.67
CA VAL A 427 13.72 28.02 10.22
C VAL A 427 14.06 29.45 9.82
N LYS A 428 13.30 30.45 10.26
CA LYS A 428 13.48 31.86 9.87
C LYS A 428 14.80 32.44 10.38
N ARG A 429 15.26 32.01 11.56
CA ARG A 429 16.58 32.39 12.09
C ARG A 429 17.72 31.85 11.23
N ARG A 430 17.60 30.61 10.76
CA ARG A 430 18.61 29.96 9.92
C ARG A 430 18.55 30.42 8.47
N PHE A 431 17.36 30.70 7.97
CA PHE A 431 17.08 31.08 6.59
C PHE A 431 16.25 32.38 6.57
N PRO A 432 16.88 33.55 6.74
CA PRO A 432 16.15 34.82 6.85
C PRO A 432 15.34 35.19 5.61
N SER A 433 15.78 34.80 4.43
CA SER A 433 15.10 35.04 3.15
C SER A 433 13.95 34.07 2.85
N TRP A 434 13.83 32.98 3.60
CA TRP A 434 12.82 31.96 3.33
C TRP A 434 11.41 32.48 3.62
N GLU A 435 10.46 32.13 2.75
CA GLU A 435 9.05 32.43 2.89
C GLU A 435 8.27 31.19 3.32
N MET A 436 7.34 31.38 4.27
CA MET A 436 6.57 30.27 4.84
C MET A 436 5.79 29.54 3.74
N GLY A 437 6.08 28.25 3.56
CA GLY A 437 5.32 27.31 2.76
C GLY A 437 4.28 26.54 3.59
N ILE A 438 4.00 25.30 3.20
CA ILE A 438 3.30 24.33 4.06
C ILE A 438 4.32 23.35 4.65
N PHE A 439 4.29 23.17 5.97
CA PHE A 439 4.94 22.05 6.66
C PHE A 439 3.89 21.00 7.00
N GLY A 440 3.88 19.90 6.27
CA GLY A 440 2.87 18.84 6.38
C GLY A 440 3.38 17.60 7.10
N HIS A 441 2.54 17.01 7.95
CA HIS A 441 2.78 15.68 8.48
C HIS A 441 2.28 14.62 7.48
N SER A 442 3.17 13.76 7.02
CA SER A 442 2.92 12.69 6.05
C SER A 442 3.49 11.37 6.57
N PRO A 443 2.76 10.65 7.45
CA PRO A 443 3.28 9.50 8.18
C PRO A 443 3.78 8.39 7.25
N ASP A 444 4.63 7.50 7.76
CA ASP A 444 4.97 6.29 7.01
C ASP A 444 3.72 5.44 6.73
N THR A 445 3.63 4.87 5.53
CA THR A 445 2.50 4.08 5.05
C THR A 445 2.95 2.72 4.52
N GLY A 446 2.00 1.79 4.33
CA GLY A 446 2.26 0.52 3.66
C GLY A 446 1.54 0.46 2.31
N ASN A 447 2.14 -0.28 1.36
CA ASN A 447 1.51 -0.53 0.07
C ASN A 447 0.43 -1.62 0.20
N GLU A 448 -0.83 -1.23 0.19
CA GLU A 448 -2.00 -2.07 0.51
C GLU A 448 -2.29 -3.23 -0.46
N TRP A 449 -1.42 -3.44 -1.43
CA TRP A 449 -1.49 -4.43 -2.52
C TRP A 449 -0.40 -5.50 -2.33
N ASP A 450 0.71 -5.15 -1.67
CA ASP A 450 1.74 -6.11 -1.25
C ASP A 450 1.41 -6.70 0.13
N TYR A 451 0.94 -5.81 1.02
CA TYR A 451 0.58 -6.14 2.39
C TYR A 451 -0.93 -6.33 2.47
N TRP A 452 -1.33 -7.57 2.66
CA TRP A 452 -2.71 -8.01 2.83
C TRP A 452 -2.71 -9.26 3.73
N PRO A 453 -3.78 -9.59 4.45
CA PRO A 453 -3.72 -10.69 5.41
C PRO A 453 -4.09 -12.07 4.85
N VAL A 454 -3.40 -13.12 5.30
CA VAL A 454 -3.83 -14.52 5.08
C VAL A 454 -4.80 -14.97 6.17
N SER A 455 -5.49 -16.10 5.96
CA SER A 455 -6.26 -16.73 7.04
C SER A 455 -5.34 -17.19 8.18
N TRP A 456 -5.88 -17.29 9.39
CA TRP A 456 -5.08 -17.54 10.58
C TRP A 456 -4.45 -18.93 10.58
N ALA A 457 -5.15 -19.93 10.04
CA ALA A 457 -4.63 -21.28 9.89
C ALA A 457 -3.41 -21.35 8.96
N LYS A 458 -3.23 -20.36 8.07
CA LYS A 458 -2.06 -20.26 7.16
C LYS A 458 -0.86 -19.55 7.79
N LYS A 459 -1.00 -18.96 8.98
CA LYS A 459 0.12 -18.29 9.67
C LYS A 459 1.06 -19.33 10.29
N THR A 460 2.28 -19.39 9.78
CA THR A 460 3.30 -20.40 10.13
C THR A 460 4.17 -20.00 11.32
N ALA A 461 4.30 -18.71 11.62
CA ALA A 461 5.11 -18.20 12.72
C ALA A 461 4.25 -17.67 13.88
N GLN A 462 4.58 -18.07 15.12
CA GLN A 462 3.89 -17.57 16.32
C GLN A 462 4.26 -16.10 16.56
N ALA A 463 5.56 -15.78 16.54
CA ALA A 463 6.05 -14.42 16.51
C ALA A 463 7.31 -14.32 15.65
N SER A 464 7.52 -13.15 15.03
CA SER A 464 8.73 -12.87 14.26
C SER A 464 9.21 -11.45 14.52
N VAL A 465 10.51 -11.27 14.73
CA VAL A 465 11.16 -9.95 14.81
C VAL A 465 11.54 -9.47 13.41
N PHE A 466 11.25 -8.19 13.13
CA PHE A 466 11.45 -7.58 11.81
C PHE A 466 12.34 -6.34 11.86
N GLY A 467 13.26 -6.22 10.91
CA GLY A 467 14.11 -5.05 10.72
C GLY A 467 15.52 -5.20 11.26
N PHE A 468 16.27 -4.11 11.13
CA PHE A 468 17.62 -3.99 11.66
C PHE A 468 17.60 -3.80 13.19
N ASP A 469 18.51 -4.48 13.86
CA ASP A 469 18.86 -4.39 15.29
C ASP A 469 19.90 -3.29 15.53
N GLY A 470 19.97 -2.76 16.75
CA GLY A 470 20.89 -1.68 17.10
C GLY A 470 20.39 -0.83 18.26
N SER A 471 21.27 -0.02 18.86
CA SER A 471 20.95 0.78 20.05
C SER A 471 19.73 1.69 19.90
N PHE A 472 19.40 2.11 18.67
CA PHE A 472 18.22 2.92 18.39
C PHE A 472 16.89 2.13 18.45
N TYR A 473 16.97 0.81 18.46
CA TYR A 473 15.86 -0.14 18.37
C TYR A 473 16.00 -1.22 19.47
N PRO A 474 15.77 -0.84 20.74
CA PRO A 474 16.15 -1.65 21.91
C PRO A 474 15.37 -2.97 22.01
N ILE A 475 14.07 -2.98 21.71
CA ILE A 475 13.25 -4.20 21.82
C ILE A 475 13.72 -5.23 20.80
N ARG A 476 13.92 -4.80 19.54
CA ARG A 476 14.47 -5.67 18.49
C ARG A 476 15.85 -6.17 18.82
N THR A 477 16.70 -5.32 19.40
CA THR A 477 18.06 -5.70 19.82
C THR A 477 18.01 -6.77 20.91
N THR A 478 17.24 -6.57 21.97
CA THR A 478 17.08 -7.57 23.04
C THR A 478 16.60 -8.92 22.50
N VAL A 479 15.63 -8.92 21.59
CA VAL A 479 15.11 -10.15 20.98
C VAL A 479 16.14 -10.80 20.07
N THR A 480 16.77 -10.02 19.19
CA THR A 480 17.78 -10.54 18.26
C THR A 480 18.98 -11.09 19.01
N ASP A 481 19.56 -10.36 19.97
CA ASP A 481 20.67 -10.80 20.83
C ASP A 481 20.39 -12.16 21.48
N TYR A 482 19.16 -12.37 21.97
CA TYR A 482 18.76 -13.66 22.52
C TYR A 482 18.71 -14.76 21.45
N LEU A 483 18.23 -14.47 20.23
CA LEU A 483 18.19 -15.45 19.13
C LEU A 483 19.59 -15.93 18.71
N TRP A 484 20.62 -15.10 18.89
CA TRP A 484 22.02 -15.52 18.65
C TRP A 484 22.54 -16.55 19.66
N THR A 485 21.87 -16.72 20.81
CA THR A 485 22.24 -17.73 21.81
C THR A 485 21.77 -19.16 21.45
N GLU A 486 21.04 -19.33 20.35
CA GLU A 486 20.42 -20.58 19.90
C GLU A 486 19.47 -21.23 20.92
N SER A 487 19.02 -20.47 21.93
CA SER A 487 18.06 -20.94 22.92
C SER A 487 16.68 -21.12 22.28
N PRO A 488 15.93 -22.19 22.61
CA PRO A 488 14.56 -22.36 22.12
C PRO A 488 13.68 -21.15 22.46
N THR A 489 12.94 -20.65 21.46
CA THR A 489 11.99 -19.57 21.62
C THR A 489 10.90 -19.65 20.55
N LEU A 490 9.73 -19.10 20.87
CA LEU A 490 8.63 -18.96 19.92
C LEU A 490 8.85 -17.82 18.92
N ILE A 491 9.81 -16.93 19.18
CA ILE A 491 10.11 -15.77 18.33
C ILE A 491 11.15 -16.18 17.30
N THR A 492 10.93 -15.84 16.04
CA THR A 492 11.88 -16.08 14.93
C THR A 492 12.40 -14.76 14.37
N ARG A 493 13.50 -14.77 13.61
CA ARG A 493 14.02 -13.57 12.91
C ARG A 493 13.63 -13.63 11.43
N HIS A 494 12.93 -12.62 10.94
CA HIS A 494 12.83 -12.40 9.49
C HIS A 494 14.11 -11.69 9.03
N PRO A 495 14.82 -12.20 8.00
CA PRO A 495 16.11 -11.66 7.60
C PRO A 495 15.99 -10.23 7.06
N HIS A 496 16.90 -9.36 7.48
CA HIS A 496 17.01 -8.02 6.89
C HIS A 496 17.67 -8.15 5.51
N PRO A 497 17.09 -7.56 4.45
CA PRO A 497 17.57 -7.83 3.10
C PRO A 497 18.92 -7.14 2.82
N GLY A 498 19.28 -6.10 3.57
CA GLY A 498 20.50 -5.31 3.38
C GLY A 498 20.17 -3.85 3.05
N TYR A 499 21.16 -3.08 2.60
CA TYR A 499 20.98 -1.67 2.24
C TYR A 499 21.23 -1.34 0.75
N THR A 500 22.00 -2.17 0.04
CA THR A 500 22.38 -1.94 -1.37
C THR A 500 22.21 -3.20 -2.22
N LEU A 501 21.62 -3.05 -3.40
CA LEU A 501 21.61 -4.05 -4.46
C LEU A 501 22.84 -3.91 -5.34
N ASP A 502 23.39 -5.05 -5.78
CA ASP A 502 24.40 -5.06 -6.82
C ASP A 502 23.73 -5.03 -8.19
N MET A 503 24.15 -4.11 -9.05
CA MET A 503 23.52 -3.81 -10.34
C MET A 503 24.56 -3.78 -11.46
N PRO A 504 24.24 -4.30 -12.66
CA PRO A 504 25.18 -4.32 -13.79
C PRO A 504 25.63 -2.91 -14.19
N ASP A 505 26.89 -2.78 -14.61
CA ASP A 505 27.44 -1.50 -15.07
C ASP A 505 26.69 -0.97 -16.31
N GLU A 506 26.18 -1.86 -17.16
CA GLU A 506 25.39 -1.49 -18.33
C GLU A 506 24.14 -0.68 -17.97
N ALA A 507 23.55 -0.93 -16.79
CA ALA A 507 22.41 -0.15 -16.32
C ALA A 507 22.79 1.31 -16.06
N ARG A 508 24.02 1.56 -15.59
CA ARG A 508 24.55 2.91 -15.33
C ARG A 508 24.94 3.63 -16.63
N ASP A 509 25.51 2.89 -17.59
CA ASP A 509 25.95 3.44 -18.88
C ASP A 509 24.78 3.75 -19.83
N HIS A 510 23.66 3.06 -19.65
CA HIS A 510 22.44 3.22 -20.45
C HIS A 510 21.22 3.49 -19.55
N PRO A 511 21.16 4.67 -18.92
CA PRO A 511 20.09 4.98 -17.99
C PRO A 511 18.73 5.01 -18.69
N LEU A 512 17.68 4.65 -17.96
CA LEU A 512 16.32 4.73 -18.46
C LEU A 512 15.87 6.19 -18.61
N GLU A 513 14.92 6.42 -19.51
CA GLU A 513 14.29 7.73 -19.69
C GLU A 513 13.21 8.02 -18.63
N THR A 514 12.58 6.97 -18.08
CA THR A 514 11.61 7.09 -16.97
C THR A 514 11.42 5.74 -16.28
N TYR A 515 10.80 5.77 -15.11
CA TYR A 515 10.42 4.57 -14.36
C TYR A 515 9.40 3.73 -15.13
N THR A 516 9.63 2.42 -15.15
CA THR A 516 8.70 1.43 -15.70
C THR A 516 8.39 0.37 -14.64
N PRO A 517 7.13 0.21 -14.21
CA PRO A 517 6.77 -0.70 -13.10
C PRO A 517 7.19 -2.17 -13.26
N ASN A 518 7.41 -2.63 -14.51
CA ASN A 518 7.77 -4.01 -14.81
C ASN A 518 9.17 -4.14 -15.44
N HIS A 519 10.01 -3.10 -15.32
CA HIS A 519 11.38 -3.14 -15.85
C HIS A 519 12.21 -4.21 -15.12
N GLU A 520 13.14 -4.86 -15.82
CA GLU A 520 13.98 -5.92 -15.23
C GLU A 520 14.80 -5.42 -14.03
N LEU A 521 15.32 -4.19 -14.12
CA LEU A 521 16.07 -3.53 -13.06
C LEU A 521 15.25 -3.31 -11.78
N TYR A 522 13.92 -3.32 -11.87
CA TYR A 522 13.03 -3.15 -10.72
C TYR A 522 12.58 -4.48 -10.09
N GLN A 523 12.84 -5.63 -10.73
CA GLN A 523 12.37 -6.93 -10.24
C GLN A 523 12.95 -7.30 -8.87
N ASN A 524 14.18 -6.89 -8.58
CA ASN A 524 14.77 -7.10 -7.25
C ASN A 524 13.98 -6.38 -6.15
N HIS A 525 13.56 -5.14 -6.38
CA HIS A 525 12.71 -4.38 -5.44
C HIS A 525 11.38 -5.09 -5.20
N LEU A 526 10.73 -5.58 -6.25
CA LEU A 526 9.48 -6.34 -6.16
C LEU A 526 9.66 -7.64 -5.37
N SER A 527 10.74 -8.37 -5.62
CA SER A 527 11.07 -9.61 -4.89
C SER A 527 11.27 -9.35 -3.40
N LEU A 528 12.02 -8.30 -3.04
CA LEU A 528 12.25 -7.91 -1.65
C LEU A 528 10.96 -7.51 -0.94
N ARG A 529 10.11 -6.72 -1.59
CA ARG A 529 8.79 -6.35 -1.07
C ARG A 529 7.92 -7.58 -0.84
N ALA A 530 7.88 -8.48 -1.83
CA ALA A 530 7.09 -9.70 -1.75
C ALA A 530 7.56 -10.62 -0.61
N ASP A 531 8.88 -10.76 -0.43
CA ASP A 531 9.47 -11.54 0.67
C ASP A 531 9.13 -10.94 2.03
N PHE A 532 9.34 -9.64 2.21
CA PHE A 532 9.08 -8.96 3.47
C PHE A 532 7.59 -8.98 3.83
N ALA A 533 6.72 -8.70 2.85
CA ALA A 533 5.28 -8.81 3.02
C ALA A 533 4.86 -10.25 3.33
N ARG A 534 5.47 -11.27 2.71
CA ARG A 534 5.18 -12.68 3.01
C ARG A 534 5.53 -13.01 4.45
N GLY A 535 6.70 -12.58 4.94
CA GLY A 535 7.10 -12.76 6.33
C GLY A 535 6.09 -12.19 7.31
N MET A 536 5.60 -10.97 7.08
CA MET A 536 4.57 -10.35 7.94
C MET A 536 3.21 -11.04 7.85
N ARG A 537 2.82 -11.51 6.66
CA ARG A 537 1.56 -12.26 6.46
C ARG A 537 1.54 -13.56 7.24
N GLU A 538 2.65 -14.28 7.22
CA GLU A 538 2.79 -15.59 7.83
C GLU A 538 3.00 -15.55 9.35
N ALA A 539 3.35 -14.39 9.92
CA ALA A 539 3.47 -14.19 11.35
C ALA A 539 2.11 -13.85 12.02
N LYS A 540 1.84 -14.42 13.19
CA LYS A 540 0.73 -13.99 14.06
C LYS A 540 1.05 -12.69 14.79
N ILE A 541 2.26 -12.61 15.35
CA ILE A 541 2.76 -11.44 16.06
C ILE A 541 4.04 -10.92 15.40
N CYS A 542 4.07 -9.62 15.09
CA CYS A 542 5.22 -8.93 14.52
C CYS A 542 5.89 -8.11 15.63
N VAL A 543 7.13 -8.46 15.94
CA VAL A 543 7.91 -7.82 17.01
C VAL A 543 8.82 -6.76 16.41
N PHE A 544 8.65 -5.52 16.85
CA PHE A 544 9.56 -4.41 16.55
C PHE A 544 9.40 -3.31 17.62
N ASP A 545 9.91 -2.12 17.35
CA ASP A 545 9.82 -0.96 18.26
C ASP A 545 9.56 0.32 17.45
N ALA A 546 9.10 1.35 18.16
CA ALA A 546 8.92 2.72 17.68
C ALA A 546 10.25 3.50 17.70
N SER A 547 11.40 2.85 17.84
CA SER A 547 12.68 3.47 18.18
C SER A 547 12.69 4.23 19.51
N LEU A 548 13.88 4.67 19.93
CA LEU A 548 14.00 5.55 21.10
C LEU A 548 13.27 6.90 20.94
N GLU A 549 13.04 7.32 19.70
CA GLU A 549 12.33 8.56 19.36
C GLU A 549 10.81 8.36 19.23
N ARG A 550 10.27 7.17 19.52
CA ARG A 550 8.82 6.89 19.48
C ARG A 550 8.16 7.24 18.13
N LYS A 551 8.89 7.00 17.04
CA LYS A 551 8.50 7.16 15.65
C LYS A 551 7.49 6.10 15.21
N LEU A 552 6.39 6.52 14.59
CA LEU A 552 5.54 5.61 13.81
C LEU A 552 6.25 5.19 12.52
N ILE A 553 7.16 4.22 12.63
CA ILE A 553 7.91 3.71 11.49
C ILE A 553 7.03 2.89 10.55
N ARG A 554 7.42 2.81 9.27
CA ARG A 554 6.73 2.04 8.21
C ARG A 554 6.24 0.64 8.59
N LYS A 555 6.97 -0.05 9.47
CA LYS A 555 6.63 -1.42 9.91
C LYS A 555 5.27 -1.51 10.60
N TYR A 556 4.78 -0.44 11.24
CA TYR A 556 3.44 -0.42 11.81
C TYR A 556 2.39 -0.60 10.72
N ALA A 557 2.41 0.26 9.70
CA ALA A 557 1.46 0.17 8.59
C ALA A 557 1.54 -1.18 7.87
N GLN A 558 2.75 -1.68 7.61
CA GLN A 558 2.99 -2.95 6.91
C GLN A 558 2.48 -4.17 7.71
N ALA A 559 2.73 -4.21 9.02
CA ALA A 559 2.27 -5.30 9.89
C ALA A 559 0.74 -5.32 9.99
N LEU A 560 0.11 -4.15 10.20
CA LEU A 560 -1.35 -4.03 10.28
C LEU A 560 -2.03 -4.42 8.97
N LEU A 561 -1.51 -3.95 7.83
CA LEU A 561 -2.02 -4.34 6.51
C LEU A 561 -1.86 -5.85 6.24
N SER A 562 -0.86 -6.50 6.83
CA SER A 562 -0.64 -7.95 6.71
C SER A 562 -1.47 -8.80 7.70
N GLY A 563 -2.30 -8.16 8.54
CA GLY A 563 -3.02 -8.84 9.63
C GLY A 563 -2.08 -9.45 10.67
N CYS A 564 -0.90 -8.85 10.86
CA CYS A 564 0.05 -9.25 11.89
C CYS A 564 -0.16 -8.35 13.12
N VAL A 565 -0.38 -8.95 14.30
CA VAL A 565 -0.55 -8.18 15.53
C VAL A 565 0.79 -7.63 15.97
N ILE A 566 0.86 -6.33 16.22
CA ILE A 566 2.13 -5.68 16.59
C ILE A 566 2.44 -5.97 18.06
N ALA A 567 3.70 -6.29 18.35
CA ALA A 567 4.26 -6.23 19.69
C ALA A 567 5.43 -5.25 19.69
N ALA A 568 5.21 -4.08 20.28
CA ALA A 568 6.12 -2.94 20.27
C ALA A 568 5.78 -1.95 21.38
N ASP A 569 6.64 -0.97 21.61
CA ASP A 569 6.26 0.26 22.31
C ASP A 569 5.35 1.14 21.43
N LEU A 570 4.63 2.08 22.06
CA LEU A 570 3.70 2.94 21.33
C LEU A 570 4.41 4.19 20.77
N PRO A 571 4.27 4.48 19.47
CA PRO A 571 4.77 5.72 18.90
C PRO A 571 3.92 6.93 19.36
N THR A 572 4.41 8.14 19.10
CA THR A 572 3.69 9.39 19.42
C THR A 572 2.58 9.69 18.43
N GLU A 573 2.65 9.18 17.20
CA GLU A 573 1.60 9.33 16.19
C GLU A 573 0.55 8.22 16.32
N HIS A 574 -0.72 8.57 16.16
CA HIS A 574 -1.85 7.62 16.21
C HIS A 574 -1.96 6.80 17.51
N GLU A 575 -1.36 7.27 18.61
CA GLU A 575 -1.22 6.53 19.88
C GLU A 575 -2.54 5.93 20.39
N GLU A 576 -3.62 6.72 20.47
CA GLU A 576 -4.94 6.29 20.96
C GLU A 576 -5.56 5.16 20.11
N ALA A 577 -5.28 5.16 18.81
CA ALA A 577 -5.76 4.11 17.93
C ALA A 577 -4.90 2.85 18.08
N LEU A 578 -3.58 3.01 18.02
CA LEU A 578 -2.63 1.89 18.05
C LEU A 578 -2.65 1.11 19.36
N GLU A 579 -2.90 1.77 20.50
CA GLU A 579 -3.02 1.13 21.82
C GLU A 579 -4.05 -0.03 21.83
N ARG A 580 -5.11 0.08 21.00
CA ARG A 580 -6.21 -0.89 20.98
C ARG A 580 -5.82 -2.24 20.39
N PHE A 581 -4.84 -2.27 19.49
CA PHE A 581 -4.46 -3.46 18.73
C PHE A 581 -2.94 -3.71 18.69
N THR A 582 -2.20 -3.08 19.60
CA THR A 582 -0.76 -3.33 19.84
C THR A 582 -0.58 -4.05 21.18
N ILE A 583 0.29 -5.04 21.21
CA ILE A 583 0.79 -5.67 22.45
C ILE A 583 1.87 -4.73 23.00
N PRO A 584 1.64 -4.07 24.15
CA PRO A 584 2.57 -3.07 24.65
C PRO A 584 3.82 -3.74 25.19
N LEU A 585 4.95 -3.48 24.55
CA LEU A 585 6.29 -3.82 25.05
C LEU A 585 6.98 -2.54 25.54
N LYS A 586 7.93 -2.66 26.46
CA LYS A 586 8.77 -1.53 26.87
C LYS A 586 10.23 -1.75 26.49
N PRO A 587 10.94 -0.70 26.06
CA PRO A 587 12.38 -0.76 25.78
C PRO A 587 13.25 -1.29 26.92
N SER A 588 12.84 -1.06 28.17
CA SER A 588 13.57 -1.51 29.36
C SER A 588 13.39 -3.00 29.70
N TRP A 589 12.50 -3.72 29.01
CA TRP A 589 12.20 -5.12 29.34
C TRP A 589 13.30 -6.07 28.86
N GLY A 590 13.69 -7.00 29.74
CA GLY A 590 14.50 -8.16 29.37
C GLY A 590 13.69 -9.19 28.57
N ILE A 591 14.39 -10.11 27.94
CA ILE A 591 13.80 -11.11 27.05
C ILE A 591 12.75 -11.99 27.73
N GLU A 592 12.95 -12.35 29.01
CA GLU A 592 12.02 -13.20 29.75
C GLU A 592 10.63 -12.55 29.87
N LYS A 593 10.61 -11.23 30.09
CA LYS A 593 9.36 -10.47 30.20
C LYS A 593 8.69 -10.26 28.84
N ILE A 594 9.48 -9.96 27.80
CA ILE A 594 8.97 -9.87 26.42
C ILE A 594 8.34 -11.20 26.01
N HIS A 595 9.04 -12.31 26.26
CA HIS A 595 8.59 -13.65 25.93
C HIS A 595 7.28 -14.00 26.67
N ALA A 596 7.22 -13.79 27.98
CA ALA A 596 6.02 -14.06 28.78
C ALA A 596 4.81 -13.25 28.30
N GLU A 597 5.01 -12.00 27.88
CA GLU A 597 3.92 -11.17 27.37
C GLU A 597 3.42 -11.66 26.01
N ILE A 598 4.31 -12.07 25.11
CA ILE A 598 3.92 -12.67 23.83
C ILE A 598 3.17 -13.99 24.04
N GLU A 599 3.66 -14.88 24.91
CA GLU A 599 2.98 -16.14 25.26
C GLU A 599 1.58 -15.90 25.82
N ARG A 600 1.43 -14.90 26.70
CA ARG A 600 0.14 -14.51 27.27
C ARG A 600 -0.88 -14.18 26.19
N TYR A 601 -0.48 -13.43 25.16
CA TYR A 601 -1.37 -13.10 24.05
C TYR A 601 -1.63 -14.27 23.11
N LEU A 602 -0.62 -15.11 22.83
CA LEU A 602 -0.80 -16.34 22.04
C LEU A 602 -1.80 -17.31 22.68
N ALA A 603 -1.90 -17.32 24.01
CA ALA A 603 -2.93 -18.07 24.74
C ALA A 603 -4.35 -17.50 24.62
N MET A 604 -4.54 -16.34 23.97
CA MET A 604 -5.83 -15.67 23.76
C MET A 604 -6.12 -15.46 22.26
N PRO A 605 -6.32 -16.52 21.46
CA PRO A 605 -6.42 -16.42 20.00
C PRO A 605 -7.56 -15.52 19.52
N GLU A 606 -8.75 -15.59 20.11
CA GLU A 606 -9.88 -14.70 19.72
C GLU A 606 -9.54 -13.22 19.90
N LYS A 607 -8.80 -12.87 20.96
CA LYS A 607 -8.33 -11.49 21.18
C LYS A 607 -7.34 -11.09 20.10
N LEU A 608 -6.37 -11.95 19.77
CA LEU A 608 -5.40 -11.69 18.71
C LEU A 608 -6.07 -11.53 17.34
N HIS A 609 -7.06 -12.35 17.03
CA HIS A 609 -7.79 -12.25 15.76
C HIS A 609 -8.53 -10.93 15.66
N GLN A 610 -9.22 -10.52 16.74
CA GLN A 610 -9.91 -9.23 16.76
C GLN A 610 -8.92 -8.06 16.65
N MET A 611 -7.79 -8.09 17.35
CA MET A 611 -6.72 -7.08 17.22
C MET A 611 -6.18 -7.00 15.79
N SER A 612 -5.95 -8.16 15.16
CA SER A 612 -5.50 -8.24 13.76
C SER A 612 -6.52 -7.60 12.80
N MET A 613 -7.80 -7.89 12.99
CA MET A 613 -8.88 -7.31 12.19
C MET A 613 -9.00 -5.79 12.39
N ASP A 614 -9.03 -5.33 13.63
CA ASP A 614 -9.14 -3.91 13.97
C ASP A 614 -7.95 -3.11 13.42
N GLY A 615 -6.75 -3.67 13.57
CA GLY A 615 -5.53 -3.11 13.01
C GLY A 615 -5.55 -3.00 11.48
N PHE A 616 -5.97 -4.07 10.80
CA PHE A 616 -6.10 -4.09 9.34
C PHE A 616 -7.12 -3.05 8.84
N ILE A 617 -8.30 -2.99 9.46
CA ILE A 617 -9.34 -2.00 9.14
C ILE A 617 -8.80 -0.58 9.31
N TYR A 618 -8.10 -0.33 10.42
CA TYR A 618 -7.50 0.98 10.68
C TYR A 618 -6.48 1.34 9.60
N ALA A 619 -5.58 0.42 9.26
CA ALA A 619 -4.54 0.66 8.29
C ALA A 619 -5.08 0.89 6.87
N ARG A 620 -6.11 0.14 6.43
CA ARG A 620 -6.77 0.34 5.12
C ARG A 620 -7.38 1.74 4.97
N ARG A 621 -7.81 2.35 6.08
CA ARG A 621 -8.40 3.70 6.12
C ARG A 621 -7.37 4.81 6.19
N HIS A 622 -6.29 4.61 6.97
CA HIS A 622 -5.45 5.71 7.43
C HIS A 622 -3.97 5.57 7.03
N LEU A 623 -3.46 4.37 6.81
CA LEU A 623 -2.03 4.09 6.67
C LEU A 623 -1.67 3.47 5.30
N THR A 624 -2.50 3.72 4.28
CA THR A 624 -2.25 3.26 2.90
C THR A 624 -1.43 4.28 2.12
N THR A 625 -0.66 3.79 1.16
CA THR A 625 0.18 4.68 0.34
C THR A 625 -0.68 5.50 -0.64
N THR A 626 -1.83 4.95 -1.07
CA THR A 626 -2.85 5.72 -1.81
C THR A 626 -3.36 6.91 -1.00
N ARG A 627 -3.64 6.74 0.32
CA ARG A 627 -4.03 7.86 1.19
C ARG A 627 -2.95 8.92 1.30
N LYS A 628 -1.68 8.51 1.45
CA LYS A 628 -0.54 9.43 1.47
C LYS A 628 -0.50 10.30 0.21
N VAL A 629 -0.70 9.71 -0.97
CA VAL A 629 -0.76 10.47 -2.23
C VAL A 629 -1.88 11.50 -2.18
N SER A 630 -3.08 11.13 -1.76
CA SER A 630 -4.20 12.08 -1.65
C SER A 630 -3.93 13.21 -0.65
N ASP A 631 -3.37 12.90 0.53
CA ASP A 631 -3.01 13.92 1.53
C ASP A 631 -2.03 14.96 0.94
N VAL A 632 -1.08 14.52 0.09
CA VAL A 632 -0.15 15.42 -0.61
C VAL A 632 -0.84 16.26 -1.68
N LEU A 633 -1.76 15.69 -2.45
CA LEU A 633 -2.56 16.44 -3.43
C LEU A 633 -3.45 17.48 -2.74
N ASP A 634 -4.04 17.14 -1.59
CA ASP A 634 -4.84 18.07 -0.79
C ASP A 634 -3.99 19.23 -0.25
N MET A 635 -2.77 18.95 0.21
CA MET A 635 -1.82 20.00 0.61
C MET A 635 -1.36 20.87 -0.56
N ALA A 636 -1.14 20.27 -1.74
CA ALA A 636 -0.80 20.98 -2.96
C ALA A 636 -1.93 21.93 -3.38
N GLN A 637 -3.18 21.48 -3.32
CA GLN A 637 -4.35 22.31 -3.57
C GLN A 637 -4.46 23.46 -2.56
N ALA A 638 -4.31 23.17 -1.26
CA ALA A 638 -4.33 24.19 -0.21
C ALA A 638 -3.24 25.25 -0.43
N TYR A 639 -2.03 24.84 -0.83
CA TYR A 639 -0.96 25.78 -1.15
C TYR A 639 -1.34 26.72 -2.31
N ARG A 640 -1.93 26.18 -3.39
CA ARG A 640 -2.43 26.98 -4.53
C ARG A 640 -3.52 27.98 -4.10
N GLU A 641 -4.33 27.61 -3.13
CA GLU A 641 -5.37 28.48 -2.54
C GLU A 641 -4.81 29.55 -1.58
N GLY A 642 -3.49 29.58 -1.38
CA GLY A 642 -2.81 30.57 -0.53
C GLY A 642 -2.64 30.14 0.94
N VAL A 643 -2.99 28.90 1.29
CA VAL A 643 -2.75 28.37 2.64
C VAL A 643 -1.25 28.19 2.87
N ARG A 644 -0.77 28.62 4.03
CA ARG A 644 0.60 28.48 4.54
C ARG A 644 0.54 28.08 6.01
N GLY A 645 1.60 27.49 6.56
CA GLY A 645 1.61 27.08 7.96
C GLY A 645 1.93 25.60 8.15
N TYR A 646 1.43 25.04 9.26
CA TYR A 646 1.57 23.62 9.57
C TYR A 646 0.28 22.86 9.26
N SER A 647 0.40 21.66 8.71
CA SER A 647 -0.71 20.75 8.44
C SER A 647 -0.50 19.43 9.17
N TYR A 648 -1.43 19.09 10.08
CA TYR A 648 -1.45 17.82 10.81
C TYR A 648 -2.75 17.07 10.47
N PRO A 649 -2.78 16.34 9.34
CA PRO A 649 -3.99 15.60 8.95
C PRO A 649 -4.29 14.41 9.87
N HIS A 650 -3.33 14.03 10.73
CA HIS A 650 -3.38 12.86 11.60
C HIS A 650 -3.12 13.22 13.07
N SER A 651 -3.61 12.39 13.98
CA SER A 651 -3.43 12.59 15.42
C SER A 651 -2.00 12.24 15.86
N TRP A 652 -1.48 13.03 16.81
CA TRP A 652 -0.19 12.81 17.42
C TRP A 652 -0.16 13.39 18.84
N SER A 653 0.77 12.92 19.67
CA SER A 653 0.96 13.38 21.04
C SER A 653 2.32 14.05 21.21
N SER A 654 2.35 15.14 21.98
CA SER A 654 3.56 15.92 22.25
C SER A 654 4.32 15.40 23.48
N ARG A 655 4.30 14.07 23.67
CA ARG A 655 4.96 13.40 24.80
C ARG A 655 6.47 13.55 24.69
N CYS A 656 7.13 13.55 25.84
CA CYS A 656 8.58 13.51 25.86
C CYS A 656 9.07 12.15 25.33
N ARG A 657 10.20 12.19 24.63
CA ARG A 657 10.85 11.02 24.01
C ARG A 657 12.35 11.09 24.26
N ALA A 658 13.08 10.05 23.86
CA ALA A 658 14.53 10.09 23.96
C ALA A 658 15.08 11.03 22.89
N TYR A 659 16.09 11.81 23.29
CA TYR A 659 16.76 12.80 22.46
C TYR A 659 18.22 12.34 22.34
N TRP A 660 18.62 11.87 21.15
CA TRP A 660 19.88 11.14 20.96
C TRP A 660 21.13 11.99 21.20
N SER A 661 21.07 13.30 20.91
CA SER A 661 22.18 14.23 21.20
C SER A 661 21.88 15.09 22.42
N GLY A 662 22.89 15.34 23.26
CA GLY A 662 22.77 16.25 24.42
C GLY A 662 22.30 17.66 24.05
N ASP A 663 22.58 18.07 22.81
CA ASP A 663 22.26 19.39 22.25
C ASP A 663 20.98 19.42 21.41
N SER A 664 20.26 18.29 21.27
CA SER A 664 19.00 18.28 20.51
C SER A 664 17.94 19.15 21.21
N TRP A 665 17.24 19.94 20.41
CA TRP A 665 16.14 20.77 20.88
C TRP A 665 15.09 19.87 21.55
N ARG A 666 14.64 20.28 22.74
CA ARG A 666 13.57 19.60 23.48
C ARG A 666 12.45 20.60 23.71
N PRO A 667 11.18 20.16 23.68
CA PRO A 667 10.09 20.97 24.14
C PRO A 667 10.33 21.46 25.57
N ALA A 668 9.92 22.69 25.87
CA ALA A 668 10.18 23.32 27.17
C ALA A 668 9.57 22.56 28.37
N TRP A 669 8.57 21.69 28.13
CA TRP A 669 7.97 20.84 29.15
C TRP A 669 8.69 19.50 29.35
N CYS A 670 9.68 19.17 28.52
CA CYS A 670 10.50 17.96 28.67
C CYS A 670 11.74 18.25 29.51
N SER A 671 11.82 17.62 30.68
CA SER A 671 12.95 17.80 31.58
C SER A 671 14.25 17.28 30.97
N PRO A 672 15.35 18.06 30.98
CA PRO A 672 16.66 17.58 30.57
C PRO A 672 17.21 16.49 31.50
N GLU A 673 16.74 16.43 32.75
CA GLU A 673 17.22 15.54 33.82
C GLU A 673 16.56 14.16 33.81
N ARG A 674 15.38 14.03 33.19
CA ARG A 674 14.71 12.73 33.06
C ARG A 674 15.39 11.93 31.95
N GLY A 675 16.20 10.96 32.36
CA GLY A 675 16.86 10.05 31.44
C GLY A 675 15.87 9.16 30.69
N PHE A 676 16.39 8.36 29.77
CA PHE A 676 15.64 7.41 28.93
C PHE A 676 14.59 6.58 29.67
N ARG A 677 14.84 6.24 30.93
CA ARG A 677 14.04 5.30 31.73
C ARG A 677 12.73 5.88 32.29
N ASP A 678 12.58 7.20 32.31
CA ASP A 678 11.40 7.87 32.92
C ASP A 678 10.39 8.37 31.87
N LEU A 679 10.55 7.99 30.60
CA LEU A 679 9.65 8.32 29.49
C LEU A 679 8.58 7.24 29.26
N GLU A 680 8.62 6.19 30.07
CA GLU A 680 7.72 5.03 30.04
C GLU A 680 6.46 5.18 30.89
N ASP A 681 6.32 6.32 31.60
CA ASP A 681 5.24 6.64 32.55
C ASP A 681 4.33 7.79 32.08
#